data_AF-A0AAU7V6T4-F1
#
_entry.id   AF-A0AAU7V6T4-F1
#
_cell.length_a   1.000
_cell.length_b   1.000
_cell.length_c   1.000
_cell.angle_alpha   90.00
_cell.angle_beta   90.00
_cell.angle_gamma   90.00
#
_symmetry.space_group_name_H-M   'P 1'
#
loop_
_entity.id
_entity.type
_entity.pdbx_description
1 polymer ?
#
loop_
_entity_poly.entity_id
_entity_poly.type
_entity_poly.pdbx_seq_one_letter_code
_entity_poly.pdbx_strand_id
1 'polypeptide(L)'
;MTNSHDVLRVRGARENNLQNVDVELPKRRLTAFTGVSGSGKTSLVFDTIAAESQRLINETYPGFVQSFMPQLPRPDVDVLEGLTPAISVDQQALGTDPRSTVGTATDAGTLLRILFSRLAEPHIGPPQAFSFNVASISGAGAVTTSKHGRTIKERRSFSVVGGMCPRCEGRGTVTDFNLAALIDPTKTLNEGAILVPGYSMDGWWGRIFGDRFDLDTPLGDFSQKKLDQLLYQEPIRIKVEGVNLTFEGLIPRIRKSMLSKDPEAMQPHIRAFVERAVVFAPCPECEGTRLTELARSAKIGGLSIADVSSMPISEAARWVAGLSEPTVAPLLAALRELLESFVEIGLGYLSLDRTAATLSGGEAQRTKMVRHLNSALTDVTYIFDEPTAGLHPHDTHRLRSLLLRLRDKGNTVLVVEHDPEMIEAADFVVDLGPGAGQAGGNVTFTGTVAELRRSDTVTGRHLSDRGHLKEQVRTPTGQLELRGANLHNLRGVDVDLPLGVLTAITGVAGSGKSSLVEEQLAGRDGVTIIDQSALRVSRRSSPATYTSLLDPVRSAFAKANGVKPALFSANSEGGCPQCKGAGVVTTDLGMMASVTSPCELCEGKRYREEVLDYQLGGKNIVEVLDLTAAEAVDYFAEVVPKAVPVTKRLVQVGLGYLTLGQPLSTLSGGERQRLKLAVQLGQSGDIYVLDEPTSGLHLADVAQLLTLLDQLVEDGNTVVVVEHHRGVIAHADWVIDLGPGAGKDGGLVVFTGPPAQMVAEADTLTGQHLAEYVAF
;
A
#
# COMPACT_ATOMS: atom_id res chain seq x y z
N MET A 1 11.35 37.30 23.50
CA MET A 1 11.03 37.60 22.08
C MET A 1 11.73 36.53 21.26
N THR A 2 11.00 35.50 20.84
CA THR A 2 11.50 34.48 19.91
C THR A 2 11.72 35.13 18.54
N ASN A 3 12.86 34.88 17.90
CA ASN A 3 13.16 35.38 16.56
C ASN A 3 12.12 34.85 15.57
N SER A 4 11.61 35.71 14.67
CA SER A 4 10.63 35.31 13.64
C SER A 4 11.10 34.17 12.74
N HIS A 5 12.41 33.95 12.65
CA HIS A 5 13.01 32.90 11.83
C HIS A 5 12.95 31.50 12.46
N ASP A 6 12.66 31.37 13.75
CA ASP A 6 12.69 30.10 14.50
C ASP A 6 11.32 29.43 14.64
N VAL A 7 10.28 30.00 14.04
CA VAL A 7 8.89 29.52 14.16
C VAL A 7 8.26 29.43 12.77
N LEU A 8 7.47 28.38 12.54
CA LEU A 8 6.53 28.26 11.43
C LEU A 8 5.15 28.67 11.95
N ARG A 9 4.53 29.68 11.34
CA ARG A 9 3.23 30.22 11.75
C ARG A 9 2.18 29.91 10.70
N VAL A 10 1.08 29.34 11.15
CA VAL A 10 -0.14 29.13 10.36
C VAL A 10 -1.23 29.97 11.00
N ARG A 11 -1.92 30.80 10.21
CA ARG A 11 -3.06 31.59 10.68
C ARG A 11 -4.26 31.47 9.76
N GLY A 12 -5.43 31.30 10.35
CA GLY A 12 -6.70 31.18 9.66
C GLY A 12 -6.75 30.01 8.69
N ALA A 13 -6.20 28.84 9.05
CA ALA A 13 -6.30 27.66 8.20
C ALA A 13 -7.74 27.09 8.24
N ARG A 14 -8.31 26.85 7.05
CA ARG A 14 -9.71 26.41 6.84
C ARG A 14 -9.84 25.24 5.86
N GLU A 15 -8.72 24.62 5.50
CA GLU A 15 -8.71 23.47 4.61
C GLU A 15 -9.56 22.31 5.18
N ASN A 16 -10.43 21.73 4.37
CA ASN A 16 -11.39 20.68 4.74
C ASN A 16 -12.28 21.05 5.94
N ASN A 17 -12.04 20.46 7.12
CA ASN A 17 -12.83 20.66 8.32
C ASN A 17 -12.19 21.61 9.34
N LEU A 18 -11.02 22.21 9.04
CA LEU A 18 -10.33 23.14 9.93
C LEU A 18 -11.19 24.38 10.20
N GLN A 19 -11.27 24.79 11.47
CA GLN A 19 -12.11 25.87 11.95
C GLN A 19 -11.30 27.13 12.20
N ASN A 20 -10.78 27.74 11.12
CA ASN A 20 -9.98 28.98 11.18
C ASN A 20 -8.81 28.88 12.18
N VAL A 21 -7.98 27.84 11.99
CA VAL A 21 -6.94 27.43 12.93
C VAL A 21 -5.73 28.35 12.88
N ASP A 22 -5.29 28.80 14.06
CA ASP A 22 -4.02 29.49 14.29
C ASP A 22 -3.08 28.58 15.10
N VAL A 23 -1.87 28.35 14.60
CA VAL A 23 -0.84 27.58 15.31
C VAL A 23 0.57 28.11 15.04
N GLU A 24 1.41 28.10 16.08
CA GLU A 24 2.84 28.40 16.01
C GLU A 24 3.65 27.14 16.31
N LEU A 25 4.53 26.75 15.37
CA LEU A 25 5.30 25.52 15.43
C LEU A 25 6.80 25.87 15.57
N PRO A 26 7.50 25.35 16.58
CA PRO A 26 8.93 25.59 16.73
C PRO A 26 9.72 24.85 15.63
N LYS A 27 10.62 25.55 14.96
CA LYS A 27 11.52 24.93 13.98
C LYS A 27 12.62 24.13 14.67
N ARG A 28 13.22 23.19 13.92
CA ARG A 28 14.33 22.34 14.37
C ARG A 28 13.96 21.50 15.61
N ARG A 29 12.67 21.16 15.70
CA ARG A 29 12.06 20.35 16.75
C ARG A 29 11.29 19.20 16.11
N LEU A 30 11.09 18.14 16.88
CA LEU A 30 10.13 17.09 16.58
C LEU A 30 8.77 17.53 17.13
N THR A 31 7.82 17.82 16.24
CA THR A 31 6.44 18.17 16.59
C THR A 31 5.50 17.03 16.24
N ALA A 32 4.79 16.51 17.24
CA ALA A 32 3.72 15.54 17.03
C ALA A 32 2.36 16.23 16.88
N PHE A 33 1.58 15.81 15.88
CA PHE A 33 0.19 16.20 15.67
C PHE A 33 -0.67 15.02 16.06
N THR A 34 -1.53 15.20 17.06
CA THR A 34 -2.33 14.12 17.65
C THR A 34 -3.80 14.53 17.77
N GLY A 35 -4.65 13.59 18.21
CA GLY A 35 -6.10 13.74 18.27
C GLY A 35 -6.85 12.67 17.47
N VAL A 36 -8.16 12.56 17.65
CA VAL A 36 -8.99 11.48 17.09
C VAL A 36 -8.95 11.39 15.56
N SER A 37 -9.28 10.22 15.00
CA SER A 37 -9.34 10.07 13.53
C SER A 37 -10.35 11.07 12.94
N GLY A 38 -10.00 11.73 11.83
CA GLY A 38 -10.83 12.80 11.24
C GLY A 38 -10.83 14.14 12.00
N SER A 39 -9.98 14.36 13.01
CA SER A 39 -9.90 15.64 13.74
C SER A 39 -9.29 16.80 12.96
N GLY A 40 -8.72 16.57 11.77
CA GLY A 40 -8.11 17.60 10.91
C GLY A 40 -6.58 17.62 10.90
N LYS A 41 -5.90 16.64 11.53
CA LYS A 41 -4.42 16.54 11.58
C LYS A 41 -3.79 16.58 10.17
N THR A 42 -4.25 15.68 9.30
CA THR A 42 -3.77 15.57 7.92
C THR A 42 -4.08 16.84 7.12
N SER A 43 -5.24 17.45 7.33
CA SER A 43 -5.62 18.70 6.66
C SER A 43 -4.72 19.87 7.03
N LEU A 44 -4.30 19.97 8.30
CA LEU A 44 -3.37 21.01 8.74
C LEU A 44 -1.94 20.75 8.23
N VAL A 45 -1.47 19.51 8.34
CA VAL A 45 -0.06 19.18 8.09
C VAL A 45 0.24 18.96 6.60
N PHE A 46 -0.59 18.18 5.90
CA PHE A 46 -0.37 17.82 4.51
C PHE A 46 -1.10 18.77 3.56
N ASP A 47 -2.41 18.95 3.75
CA ASP A 47 -3.23 19.71 2.80
C ASP A 47 -2.99 21.24 2.93
N THR A 48 -2.44 21.70 4.05
CA THR A 48 -2.09 23.11 4.27
C THR A 48 -0.58 23.33 4.21
N ILE A 49 0.21 22.85 5.19
CA ILE A 49 1.64 23.15 5.31
C ILE A 49 2.45 22.54 4.15
N ALA A 50 2.31 21.23 3.90
CA ALA A 50 3.07 20.55 2.85
C ALA A 50 2.65 21.02 1.45
N ALA A 51 1.35 21.16 1.21
CA ALA A 51 0.80 21.63 -0.05
C ALA A 51 1.30 23.05 -0.40
N GLU A 52 1.29 23.99 0.55
CA GLU A 52 1.79 25.35 0.30
C GLU A 52 3.30 25.34 0.05
N SER A 53 4.07 24.55 0.80
CA SER A 53 5.51 24.41 0.53
C SER A 53 5.78 23.86 -0.88
N GLN A 54 5.04 22.83 -1.32
CA GLN A 54 5.21 22.25 -2.64
C GLN A 54 4.81 23.24 -3.75
N ARG A 55 3.73 23.99 -3.53
CA ARG A 55 3.27 25.04 -4.45
C ARG A 55 4.35 26.11 -4.63
N LEU A 56 4.94 26.61 -3.54
CA LEU A 56 6.02 27.60 -3.58
C LEU A 56 7.28 27.07 -4.26
N ILE A 57 7.65 25.79 -4.04
CA ILE A 57 8.76 25.16 -4.77
C ILE A 57 8.44 25.07 -6.26
N ASN A 58 7.21 24.70 -6.63
CA ASN A 58 6.81 24.59 -8.04
C ASN A 58 6.93 25.94 -8.78
N GLU A 59 6.66 27.04 -8.10
CA GLU A 59 6.84 28.40 -8.64
C GLU A 59 8.30 28.79 -8.91
N THR A 60 9.27 28.07 -8.34
CA THR A 60 10.70 28.32 -8.60
C THR A 60 11.20 27.70 -9.90
N TYR A 61 10.45 26.76 -10.50
CA TYR A 61 10.86 26.14 -11.76
C TYR A 61 10.70 27.10 -12.95
N PRO A 62 11.43 26.89 -14.06
CA PRO A 62 11.23 27.69 -15.27
C PRO A 62 9.80 27.59 -15.80
N GLY A 63 9.26 28.68 -16.36
CA GLY A 63 7.87 28.73 -16.87
C GLY A 63 7.53 27.64 -17.89
N PHE A 64 8.52 27.16 -18.66
CA PHE A 64 8.38 25.99 -19.52
C PHE A 64 7.99 24.73 -18.71
N VAL A 65 8.70 24.44 -17.62
CA VAL A 65 8.41 23.29 -16.75
C VAL A 65 7.07 23.50 -16.03
N GLN A 66 6.81 24.72 -15.55
CA GLN A 66 5.54 25.06 -14.89
C GLN A 66 4.32 24.81 -15.79
N SER A 67 4.44 25.00 -17.10
CA SER A 67 3.35 24.74 -18.06
C SER A 67 2.94 23.26 -18.15
N PHE A 68 3.83 22.34 -17.75
CA PHE A 68 3.54 20.92 -17.63
C PHE A 68 3.19 20.51 -16.20
N MET A 69 3.47 21.37 -15.21
CA MET A 69 3.21 21.10 -13.80
C MET A 69 1.72 21.24 -13.46
N PRO A 70 1.23 20.42 -12.52
CA PRO A 70 -0.11 20.58 -11.98
C PRO A 70 -0.23 21.96 -11.33
N GLN A 71 -1.28 22.71 -11.71
CA GLN A 71 -1.69 23.88 -10.96
C GLN A 71 -2.32 23.40 -9.66
N LEU A 72 -1.52 23.34 -8.60
CA LEU A 72 -2.00 23.02 -7.27
C LEU A 72 -2.85 24.22 -6.79
N PRO A 73 -4.10 23.98 -6.34
CA PRO A 73 -4.89 25.05 -5.73
C PRO A 73 -4.14 25.56 -4.51
N ARG A 74 -4.26 26.86 -4.25
CA ARG A 74 -3.72 27.46 -3.04
C ARG A 74 -4.56 26.95 -1.85
N PRO A 75 -3.94 26.41 -0.78
CA PRO A 75 -4.67 26.02 0.42
C PRO A 75 -5.44 27.20 1.01
N ASP A 76 -6.59 26.94 1.64
CA ASP A 76 -7.38 27.96 2.32
C ASP A 76 -6.75 28.32 3.67
N VAL A 77 -5.85 29.31 3.65
CA VAL A 77 -5.14 29.84 4.81
C VAL A 77 -4.85 31.33 4.63
N ASP A 78 -5.01 32.12 5.69
CA ASP A 78 -4.79 33.58 5.63
C ASP A 78 -3.30 33.92 5.55
N VAL A 79 -2.50 33.35 6.47
CA VAL A 79 -1.08 33.62 6.57
C VAL A 79 -0.32 32.34 6.88
N LEU A 80 0.75 32.10 6.11
CA LEU A 80 1.67 31.01 6.36
C LEU A 80 3.11 31.53 6.25
N GLU A 81 3.77 31.68 7.41
CA GLU A 81 5.07 32.32 7.55
C GLU A 81 6.13 31.36 8.07
N GLY A 82 7.37 31.54 7.64
CA GLY A 82 8.48 30.72 8.12
C GLY A 82 8.52 29.32 7.52
N LEU A 83 7.86 29.06 6.38
CA LEU A 83 8.02 27.79 5.67
C LEU A 83 9.47 27.55 5.25
N THR A 84 9.90 26.32 5.44
CA THR A 84 11.10 25.73 4.81
C THR A 84 10.63 24.68 3.80
N PRO A 85 11.46 24.32 2.80
CA PRO A 85 11.12 23.26 1.86
C PRO A 85 10.65 22.01 2.61
N ALA A 86 9.45 21.54 2.29
CA ALA A 86 8.86 20.36 2.91
C ALA A 86 9.11 19.10 2.08
N ILE A 87 9.45 18.02 2.76
CA ILE A 87 9.53 16.68 2.19
C ILE A 87 8.52 15.79 2.91
N SER A 88 7.47 15.41 2.20
CA SER A 88 6.47 14.48 2.70
C SER A 88 6.94 13.03 2.53
N VAL A 89 6.90 12.26 3.61
CA VAL A 89 7.27 10.84 3.66
C VAL A 89 6.05 10.03 4.09
N ASP A 90 5.25 9.65 3.10
CA ASP A 90 4.04 8.84 3.26
C ASP A 90 4.30 7.33 3.06
N GLN A 91 3.29 6.53 3.37
CA GLN A 91 3.28 5.08 3.15
C GLN A 91 2.93 4.67 1.71
N GLN A 92 2.82 5.61 0.77
CA GLN A 92 2.48 5.26 -0.61
C GLN A 92 3.57 4.39 -1.24
N ALA A 93 3.15 3.45 -2.08
CA ALA A 93 4.05 2.51 -2.75
C ALA A 93 5.18 3.24 -3.51
N LEU A 94 6.40 2.69 -3.43
CA LEU A 94 7.59 3.24 -4.08
C LEU A 94 7.59 2.99 -5.59
N GLY A 95 6.77 3.73 -6.33
CA GLY A 95 6.69 3.66 -7.79
C GLY A 95 6.15 2.33 -8.31
N THR A 96 5.53 2.35 -9.49
CA THR A 96 4.95 1.16 -10.13
C THR A 96 5.86 0.56 -11.21
N ASP A 97 7.01 1.18 -11.50
CA ASP A 97 7.94 0.67 -12.51
C ASP A 97 8.56 -0.66 -12.04
N PRO A 98 8.40 -1.77 -12.79
CA PRO A 98 9.01 -3.07 -12.49
C PRO A 98 10.54 -3.03 -12.35
N ARG A 99 11.21 -2.01 -12.90
CA ARG A 99 12.66 -1.79 -12.79
C ARG A 99 13.06 -1.03 -11.53
N SER A 100 12.11 -0.46 -10.78
CA SER A 100 12.39 0.16 -9.49
C SER A 100 12.62 -0.92 -8.43
N THR A 101 13.79 -0.91 -7.79
CA THR A 101 14.16 -1.79 -6.68
C THR A 101 14.52 -0.98 -5.44
N VAL A 102 14.61 -1.65 -4.28
CA VAL A 102 15.12 -1.05 -3.03
C VAL A 102 16.47 -0.36 -3.28
N GLY A 103 17.38 -1.00 -4.02
CA GLY A 103 18.69 -0.47 -4.36
C GLY A 103 18.66 0.77 -5.26
N THR A 104 17.70 0.88 -6.19
CA THR A 104 17.56 2.09 -7.01
C THR A 104 16.88 3.23 -6.27
N ALA A 105 15.95 2.92 -5.35
CA ALA A 105 15.22 3.92 -4.57
C ALA A 105 16.09 4.64 -3.52
N THR A 106 17.21 4.02 -3.11
CA THR A 106 18.05 4.49 -1.99
C THR A 106 19.49 4.82 -2.39
N ASP A 107 19.80 4.82 -3.69
CA ASP A 107 21.15 4.97 -4.24
C ASP A 107 22.18 3.90 -3.84
N ALA A 108 21.82 2.90 -3.03
CA ALA A 108 22.69 1.77 -2.71
C ALA A 108 23.16 1.04 -3.98
N GLY A 109 22.26 0.86 -4.96
CA GLY A 109 22.61 0.29 -6.26
C GLY A 109 23.54 1.17 -7.08
N THR A 110 23.51 2.50 -6.91
CA THR A 110 24.46 3.41 -7.55
C THR A 110 25.85 3.27 -6.95
N LEU A 111 25.95 3.31 -5.61
CA LEU A 111 27.23 3.14 -4.90
C LEU A 111 27.86 1.77 -5.20
N LEU A 112 27.06 0.69 -5.22
CA LEU A 112 27.53 -0.65 -5.60
C LEU A 112 28.06 -0.70 -7.03
N ARG A 113 27.37 -0.10 -8.00
CA ARG A 113 27.86 -0.07 -9.40
C ARG A 113 29.19 0.67 -9.52
N ILE A 114 29.39 1.75 -8.75
CA ILE A 114 30.67 2.45 -8.71
C ILE A 114 31.75 1.56 -8.09
N LEU A 115 31.45 0.87 -6.99
CA LEU A 115 32.37 -0.04 -6.32
C LEU A 115 32.83 -1.16 -7.26
N PHE A 116 31.88 -1.86 -7.91
CA PHE A 116 32.15 -2.93 -8.86
C PHE A 116 32.92 -2.45 -10.09
N SER A 117 32.60 -1.26 -10.62
CA SER A 117 33.38 -0.68 -11.72
C SER A 117 34.84 -0.41 -11.36
N ARG A 118 35.17 -0.20 -10.08
CA ARG A 118 36.53 0.11 -9.63
C ARG A 118 37.33 -1.11 -9.22
N LEU A 119 36.70 -2.09 -8.57
CA LEU A 119 37.40 -3.18 -7.90
C LEU A 119 37.12 -4.57 -8.49
N ALA A 120 36.08 -4.74 -9.30
CA ALA A 120 35.69 -6.08 -9.74
C ALA A 120 36.66 -6.66 -10.79
N GLU A 121 36.92 -7.96 -10.66
CA GLU A 121 37.71 -8.74 -11.62
C GLU A 121 36.84 -9.82 -12.29
N PRO A 122 36.86 -9.94 -13.64
CA PRO A 122 37.53 -9.04 -14.59
C PRO A 122 36.87 -7.66 -14.63
N HIS A 123 37.66 -6.63 -15.01
CA HIS A 123 37.13 -5.29 -15.23
C HIS A 123 36.35 -5.23 -16.56
N ILE A 124 35.05 -4.97 -16.49
CA ILE A 124 34.14 -4.97 -17.65
C ILE A 124 33.73 -3.58 -18.14
N GLY A 125 34.07 -2.51 -17.40
CA GLY A 125 33.80 -1.13 -17.84
C GLY A 125 33.28 -0.19 -16.74
N PRO A 126 32.66 0.93 -17.15
CA PRO A 126 32.15 1.96 -16.24
C PRO A 126 30.94 1.45 -15.43
N PRO A 127 30.43 2.22 -14.44
CA PRO A 127 29.26 1.82 -13.64
C PRO A 127 28.01 1.45 -14.46
N GLN A 128 27.89 1.97 -15.68
CA GLN A 128 26.82 1.62 -16.63
C GLN A 128 26.86 0.14 -17.06
N ALA A 129 28.03 -0.49 -17.11
CA ALA A 129 28.19 -1.92 -17.41
C ALA A 129 27.57 -2.83 -16.34
N PHE A 130 27.34 -2.30 -15.14
CA PHE A 130 26.71 -2.99 -14.01
C PHE A 130 25.26 -2.53 -13.79
N SER A 131 24.71 -1.73 -14.71
CA SER A 131 23.36 -1.17 -14.59
C SER A 131 22.35 -1.99 -15.38
N PHE A 132 21.39 -2.60 -14.69
CA PHE A 132 20.28 -3.28 -15.34
C PHE A 132 19.30 -2.32 -16.06
N ASN A 133 19.45 -1.00 -15.87
CA ASN A 133 18.67 0.04 -16.58
C ASN A 133 19.34 0.54 -17.87
N VAL A 134 20.54 0.06 -18.21
CA VAL A 134 21.29 0.54 -19.38
C VAL A 134 21.51 -0.61 -20.36
N ALA A 135 20.96 -0.47 -21.57
CA ALA A 135 21.18 -1.38 -22.67
C ALA A 135 22.62 -1.28 -23.19
N SER A 136 23.18 -2.41 -23.63
CA SER A 136 24.40 -2.38 -24.46
C SER A 136 24.05 -1.87 -25.87
N ILE A 137 24.79 -0.88 -26.37
CA ILE A 137 24.58 -0.28 -27.69
C ILE A 137 25.89 -0.27 -28.45
N SER A 138 25.88 -0.73 -29.70
CA SER A 138 27.04 -0.63 -30.59
C SER A 138 26.63 -0.13 -31.97
N GLY A 139 27.44 0.75 -32.58
CA GLY A 139 27.21 1.26 -33.92
C GLY A 139 28.53 1.55 -34.65
N ALA A 140 28.52 1.49 -35.98
CA ALA A 140 29.68 1.86 -36.80
C ALA A 140 29.25 2.64 -38.05
N GLY A 141 29.93 3.75 -38.33
CA GLY A 141 29.59 4.63 -39.46
C GLY A 141 30.81 5.38 -40.01
N ALA A 142 30.69 5.90 -41.23
CA ALA A 142 31.73 6.72 -41.84
C ALA A 142 31.64 8.15 -41.32
N VAL A 143 32.69 8.59 -40.61
CA VAL A 143 32.85 9.97 -40.15
C VAL A 143 33.76 10.68 -41.13
N THR A 144 33.27 11.76 -41.73
CA THR A 144 34.05 12.60 -42.63
C THR A 144 34.60 13.77 -41.81
N THR A 145 35.90 13.82 -41.62
CA THR A 145 36.56 14.97 -40.98
C THR A 145 37.34 15.74 -42.03
N SER A 146 37.21 17.07 -42.02
CA SER A 146 37.95 17.95 -42.91
C SER A 146 38.94 18.77 -42.08
N LYS A 147 40.24 18.53 -42.28
CA LYS A 147 41.32 19.25 -41.59
C LYS A 147 42.35 19.69 -42.61
N HIS A 148 42.70 20.99 -42.62
CA HIS A 148 43.63 21.60 -43.59
C HIS A 148 43.30 21.31 -45.07
N GLY A 149 42.02 21.38 -45.46
CA GLY A 149 41.60 21.16 -46.85
C GLY A 149 41.67 19.72 -47.35
N ARG A 150 42.02 18.75 -46.48
CA ARG A 150 41.94 17.31 -46.77
C ARG A 150 40.72 16.70 -46.08
N THR A 151 39.89 16.04 -46.89
CA THR A 151 38.72 15.29 -46.44
C THR A 151 39.12 13.85 -46.16
N ILE A 152 39.13 13.44 -44.89
CA ILE A 152 39.42 12.06 -44.47
C ILE A 152 38.08 11.41 -44.09
N LYS A 153 37.70 10.37 -44.84
CA LYS A 153 36.59 9.47 -44.50
C LYS A 153 37.14 8.31 -43.70
N GLU A 154 36.79 8.24 -42.43
CA GLU A 154 37.20 7.17 -41.52
C GLU A 154 35.96 6.45 -40.99
N ARG A 155 35.97 5.11 -40.98
CA ARG A 155 34.91 4.34 -40.33
C ARG A 155 35.18 4.33 -38.83
N ARG A 156 34.32 4.96 -38.04
CA ARG A 156 34.38 4.91 -36.57
C ARG A 156 33.29 4.00 -36.03
N SER A 157 33.66 3.16 -35.08
CA SER A 157 32.73 2.39 -34.27
C SER A 157 32.67 2.97 -32.86
N PHE A 158 31.50 2.86 -32.22
CA PHE A 158 31.31 3.09 -30.80
C PHE A 158 30.60 1.88 -30.20
N SER A 159 30.95 1.54 -28.97
CA SER A 159 30.23 0.57 -28.16
C SER A 159 30.10 1.11 -26.74
N VAL A 160 28.88 1.07 -26.21
CA VAL A 160 28.55 1.34 -24.81
C VAL A 160 28.14 0.00 -24.22
N VAL A 161 28.91 -0.46 -23.23
CA VAL A 161 28.61 -1.69 -22.51
C VAL A 161 27.62 -1.36 -21.39
N GLY A 162 26.43 -1.92 -21.48
CA GLY A 162 25.36 -1.79 -20.50
C GLY A 162 25.11 -3.13 -19.79
N GLY A 163 24.67 -3.06 -18.53
CA GLY A 163 24.41 -4.22 -17.70
C GLY A 163 23.04 -4.87 -17.91
N MET A 164 22.15 -4.30 -18.70
CA MET A 164 20.76 -4.79 -18.86
C MET A 164 20.68 -6.14 -19.57
N CYS A 165 20.05 -7.12 -18.93
CA CYS A 165 19.68 -8.38 -19.59
C CYS A 165 18.79 -8.08 -20.81
N PRO A 166 19.14 -8.54 -22.02
CA PRO A 166 18.41 -8.20 -23.24
C PRO A 166 17.04 -8.87 -23.31
N ARG A 167 16.87 -10.09 -22.76
CA ARG A 167 15.58 -10.82 -22.84
C ARG A 167 14.48 -10.24 -21.97
N CYS A 168 14.78 -9.89 -20.72
CA CYS A 168 13.80 -9.29 -19.82
C CYS A 168 13.88 -7.75 -19.79
N GLU A 169 14.79 -7.16 -20.57
CA GLU A 169 15.10 -5.73 -20.56
C GLU A 169 15.29 -5.18 -19.13
N GLY A 170 16.06 -5.88 -18.29
CA GLY A 170 16.32 -5.45 -16.91
C GLY A 170 15.15 -5.59 -15.92
N ARG A 171 14.03 -6.19 -16.31
CA ARG A 171 12.90 -6.48 -15.39
C ARG A 171 13.18 -7.64 -14.43
N GLY A 172 14.06 -8.57 -14.82
CA GLY A 172 14.35 -9.80 -14.06
C GLY A 172 13.29 -10.87 -14.24
N THR A 173 12.04 -10.49 -14.53
CA THR A 173 10.96 -11.42 -14.88
C THR A 173 10.60 -11.32 -16.35
N VAL A 174 10.08 -12.42 -16.89
CA VAL A 174 9.43 -12.44 -18.20
C VAL A 174 7.96 -12.78 -17.98
N THR A 175 7.11 -12.18 -18.80
CA THR A 175 5.69 -12.53 -18.87
C THR A 175 5.59 -13.92 -19.50
N ASP A 176 5.33 -14.90 -18.65
CA ASP A 176 5.06 -16.27 -19.06
C ASP A 176 3.58 -16.59 -18.87
N PHE A 177 3.13 -17.67 -19.48
CA PHE A 177 1.74 -18.09 -19.40
C PHE A 177 1.59 -19.30 -18.50
N ASN A 178 0.65 -19.22 -17.56
CA ASN A 178 0.24 -20.39 -16.79
C ASN A 178 -0.59 -21.28 -17.71
N LEU A 179 0.03 -22.34 -18.24
CA LEU A 179 -0.63 -23.25 -19.18
C LEU A 179 -1.88 -23.89 -18.58
N ALA A 180 -1.91 -24.17 -17.27
CA ALA A 180 -3.08 -24.72 -16.59
C ALA A 180 -4.27 -23.74 -16.54
N ALA A 181 -4.01 -22.43 -16.69
CA ALA A 181 -5.05 -21.42 -16.82
C ALA A 181 -5.47 -21.19 -18.29
N LEU A 182 -4.68 -21.67 -19.26
CA LEU A 182 -4.99 -21.57 -20.69
C LEU A 182 -5.73 -22.81 -21.21
N ILE A 183 -5.31 -23.99 -20.76
CA ILE A 183 -5.79 -25.28 -21.25
C ILE A 183 -6.01 -26.28 -20.11
N ASP A 184 -6.98 -27.17 -20.29
CA ASP A 184 -7.22 -28.35 -19.46
C ASP A 184 -6.67 -29.58 -20.20
N PRO A 185 -5.54 -30.17 -19.76
CA PRO A 185 -4.92 -31.31 -20.45
C PRO A 185 -5.76 -32.59 -20.38
N THR A 186 -6.73 -32.67 -19.47
CA THR A 186 -7.55 -33.86 -19.26
C THR A 186 -8.73 -33.95 -20.24
N LYS A 187 -9.03 -32.86 -20.95
CA LYS A 187 -10.17 -32.74 -21.86
C LYS A 187 -9.75 -32.71 -23.32
N THR A 188 -10.69 -33.06 -24.19
CA THR A 188 -10.56 -32.87 -25.64
C THR A 188 -10.91 -31.44 -26.05
N LEU A 189 -10.55 -31.02 -27.26
CA LEU A 189 -10.93 -29.68 -27.75
C LEU A 189 -12.46 -29.52 -27.81
N ASN A 190 -13.20 -30.58 -28.17
CA ASN A 190 -14.67 -30.59 -28.18
C ASN A 190 -15.30 -30.48 -26.78
N GLU A 191 -14.63 -30.99 -25.75
CA GLU A 191 -15.08 -30.89 -24.35
C GLU A 191 -14.71 -29.55 -23.69
N GLY A 192 -14.16 -28.61 -24.46
CA GLY A 192 -13.79 -27.29 -23.96
C GLY A 192 -12.44 -27.27 -23.25
N ALA A 193 -11.45 -28.00 -23.77
CA ALA A 193 -10.09 -27.98 -23.21
C ALA A 193 -9.38 -26.61 -23.28
N ILE A 194 -9.90 -25.63 -24.03
CA ILE A 194 -9.37 -24.26 -24.04
C ILE A 194 -10.13 -23.42 -23.02
N LEU A 195 -9.47 -23.01 -21.94
CA LEU A 195 -10.04 -22.25 -20.83
C LEU A 195 -10.06 -20.72 -21.08
N VAL A 196 -9.54 -20.30 -22.24
CA VAL A 196 -9.46 -18.89 -22.64
C VAL A 196 -10.84 -18.34 -23.04
N PRO A 197 -11.32 -17.23 -22.45
CA PRO A 197 -12.62 -16.65 -22.80
C PRO A 197 -12.74 -16.31 -24.29
N GLY A 198 -13.88 -16.66 -24.89
CA GLY A 198 -14.19 -16.39 -26.30
C GLY A 198 -13.77 -17.47 -27.29
N TYR A 199 -13.20 -18.58 -26.82
CA TYR A 199 -13.01 -19.79 -27.62
C TYR A 199 -14.20 -20.75 -27.41
N SER A 200 -14.87 -21.09 -28.50
CA SER A 200 -15.96 -22.08 -28.53
C SER A 200 -15.82 -22.91 -29.79
N MET A 201 -15.98 -24.22 -29.66
CA MET A 201 -15.91 -25.15 -30.78
C MET A 201 -17.18 -25.12 -31.66
N ASP A 202 -18.26 -24.48 -31.21
CA ASP A 202 -19.50 -24.32 -31.97
C ASP A 202 -19.40 -23.24 -33.07
N GLY A 203 -18.29 -22.50 -33.11
CA GLY A 203 -18.05 -21.38 -34.02
C GLY A 203 -16.92 -21.60 -35.03
N TRP A 204 -16.36 -20.49 -35.52
CA TRP A 204 -15.23 -20.52 -36.46
C TRP A 204 -14.00 -21.25 -35.89
N TRP A 205 -13.83 -21.23 -34.56
CA TRP A 205 -12.71 -21.89 -33.91
C TRP A 205 -12.74 -23.41 -34.03
N GLY A 206 -13.90 -24.05 -33.89
CA GLY A 206 -14.03 -25.49 -34.10
C GLY A 206 -13.64 -25.91 -35.52
N ARG A 207 -14.02 -25.12 -36.52
CA ARG A 207 -13.63 -25.38 -37.92
C ARG A 207 -12.14 -25.18 -38.18
N ILE A 208 -11.56 -24.12 -37.60
CA ILE A 208 -10.13 -23.82 -37.72
C ILE A 208 -9.28 -24.88 -37.02
N PHE A 209 -9.68 -25.30 -35.82
CA PHE A 209 -8.95 -26.33 -35.09
C PHE A 209 -9.17 -27.72 -35.69
N GLY A 210 -10.38 -28.05 -36.16
CA GLY A 210 -10.69 -29.35 -36.77
C GLY A 210 -9.97 -29.62 -38.09
N ASP A 211 -9.54 -28.59 -38.81
CA ASP A 211 -8.70 -28.72 -40.01
C ASP A 211 -7.24 -29.11 -39.69
N ARG A 212 -6.79 -28.91 -38.43
CA ARG A 212 -5.38 -28.97 -38.03
C ARG A 212 -5.06 -29.94 -36.90
N PHE A 213 -6.03 -30.16 -36.01
CA PHE A 213 -5.91 -30.95 -34.81
C PHE A 213 -7.04 -31.97 -34.76
N ASP A 214 -6.76 -33.10 -34.13
CA ASP A 214 -7.81 -34.04 -33.77
C ASP A 214 -8.57 -33.47 -32.57
N LEU A 215 -9.88 -33.31 -32.71
CA LEU A 215 -10.72 -32.64 -31.71
C LEU A 215 -11.13 -33.56 -30.57
N ASP A 216 -10.99 -34.88 -30.75
CA ASP A 216 -11.48 -35.92 -29.84
C ASP A 216 -10.35 -36.62 -29.05
N THR A 217 -9.10 -36.22 -29.28
CA THR A 217 -7.96 -36.66 -28.46
C THR A 217 -7.79 -35.69 -27.27
N PRO A 218 -7.66 -36.18 -26.02
CA PRO A 218 -7.33 -35.33 -24.88
C PRO A 218 -6.02 -34.56 -25.10
N LEU A 219 -5.96 -33.29 -24.69
CA LEU A 219 -4.78 -32.46 -24.94
C LEU A 219 -3.49 -33.01 -24.29
N GLY A 220 -3.60 -33.76 -23.19
CA GLY A 220 -2.48 -34.44 -22.55
C GLY A 220 -1.82 -35.53 -23.40
N ASP A 221 -2.55 -36.10 -24.37
CA ASP A 221 -2.08 -37.12 -25.30
C ASP A 221 -1.55 -36.52 -26.63
N PHE A 222 -1.56 -35.18 -26.77
CA PHE A 222 -0.97 -34.52 -27.93
C PHE A 222 0.55 -34.72 -27.94
N SER A 223 1.12 -34.94 -29.13
CA SER A 223 2.57 -34.87 -29.25
C SER A 223 3.07 -33.45 -28.99
N GLN A 224 4.28 -33.32 -28.44
CA GLN A 224 4.88 -32.00 -28.13
C GLN A 224 4.81 -31.03 -29.32
N LYS A 225 5.04 -31.53 -30.54
CA LYS A 225 4.93 -30.75 -31.77
C LYS A 225 3.51 -30.21 -32.02
N LYS A 226 2.47 -31.00 -31.75
CA LYS A 226 1.06 -30.57 -31.89
C LYS A 226 0.69 -29.56 -30.82
N LEU A 227 1.14 -29.77 -29.59
CA LEU A 227 0.90 -28.85 -28.47
C LEU A 227 1.60 -27.50 -28.72
N ASP A 228 2.84 -27.51 -29.20
CA ASP A 228 3.57 -26.28 -29.56
C ASP A 228 2.89 -25.53 -30.70
N GLN A 229 2.32 -26.24 -31.68
CA GLN A 229 1.54 -25.64 -32.77
C GLN A 229 0.22 -25.01 -32.29
N LEU A 230 -0.42 -25.57 -31.27
CA LEU A 230 -1.62 -25.00 -30.67
C LEU A 230 -1.29 -23.75 -29.85
N LEU A 231 -0.19 -23.78 -29.08
CA LEU A 231 0.15 -22.74 -28.13
C LEU A 231 0.97 -21.59 -28.73
N TYR A 232 2.03 -21.87 -29.49
CA TYR A 232 3.10 -20.90 -29.80
C TYR A 232 3.23 -20.54 -31.29
N GLN A 233 2.47 -21.18 -32.18
CA GLN A 233 2.60 -21.00 -33.63
C GLN A 233 2.48 -19.53 -34.07
N GLU A 234 3.48 -19.05 -34.82
CA GLU A 234 3.43 -17.73 -35.45
C GLU A 234 2.32 -17.63 -36.51
N PRO A 235 1.78 -16.43 -36.81
CA PRO A 235 0.67 -16.25 -37.73
C PRO A 235 0.97 -16.81 -39.13
N ILE A 236 0.22 -17.83 -39.54
CA ILE A 236 0.28 -18.44 -40.87
C ILE A 236 -1.06 -18.37 -41.58
N ARG A 237 -1.02 -18.21 -42.91
CA ARG A 237 -2.22 -18.24 -43.74
C ARG A 237 -2.69 -19.68 -43.90
N ILE A 238 -3.98 -19.90 -43.67
CA ILE A 238 -4.66 -21.19 -43.84
C ILE A 238 -5.91 -21.01 -44.70
N LYS A 239 -6.39 -22.10 -45.29
CA LYS A 239 -7.62 -22.10 -46.09
C LYS A 239 -8.56 -23.15 -45.53
N VAL A 240 -9.63 -22.69 -44.87
CA VAL A 240 -10.63 -23.55 -44.23
C VAL A 240 -11.94 -23.35 -44.99
N GLU A 241 -12.55 -24.44 -45.47
CA GLU A 241 -13.83 -24.41 -46.21
C GLU A 241 -13.89 -23.38 -47.35
N GLY A 242 -12.77 -23.16 -48.05
CA GLY A 242 -12.70 -22.21 -49.16
C GLY A 242 -12.40 -20.76 -48.78
N VAL A 243 -12.35 -20.42 -47.49
CA VAL A 243 -12.05 -19.06 -46.97
C VAL A 243 -10.58 -18.96 -46.55
N ASN A 244 -9.89 -17.91 -46.98
CA ASN A 244 -8.53 -17.61 -46.54
C ASN A 244 -8.55 -16.95 -45.16
N LEU A 245 -7.97 -17.62 -44.17
CA LEU A 245 -7.89 -17.16 -42.78
C LEU A 245 -6.42 -17.13 -42.33
N THR A 246 -6.15 -16.47 -41.21
CA THR A 246 -4.84 -16.53 -40.55
C THR A 246 -5.01 -17.26 -39.24
N PHE A 247 -4.24 -18.33 -39.05
CA PHE A 247 -4.11 -19.00 -37.78
C PHE A 247 -2.85 -18.56 -37.08
N GLU A 248 -2.97 -18.34 -35.79
CA GLU A 248 -1.90 -18.08 -34.85
C GLU A 248 -2.19 -18.89 -33.60
N GLY A 249 -1.15 -19.31 -32.89
CA GLY A 249 -1.28 -20.02 -31.62
C GLY A 249 -1.96 -19.17 -30.54
N LEU A 250 -2.43 -19.83 -29.48
CA LEU A 250 -3.15 -19.17 -28.38
C LEU A 250 -2.33 -18.04 -27.74
N ILE A 251 -1.04 -18.27 -27.47
CA ILE A 251 -0.18 -17.32 -26.76
C ILE A 251 0.12 -16.04 -27.56
N PRO A 252 0.57 -16.11 -28.84
CA PRO A 252 0.71 -14.93 -29.69
C PRO A 252 -0.58 -14.10 -29.78
N ARG A 253 -1.74 -14.77 -29.88
CA ARG A 253 -3.04 -14.10 -29.97
C ARG A 253 -3.44 -13.39 -28.68
N ILE A 254 -3.24 -14.03 -27.53
CA ILE A 254 -3.52 -13.44 -26.21
C ILE A 254 -2.63 -12.19 -26.02
N ARG A 255 -1.34 -12.30 -26.34
CA ARG A 255 -0.40 -11.15 -26.30
C ARG A 255 -0.91 -9.97 -27.13
N LYS A 256 -1.41 -10.24 -28.34
CA LYS A 256 -1.88 -9.19 -29.26
C LYS A 256 -3.25 -8.61 -28.92
N SER A 257 -4.19 -9.43 -28.45
CA SER A 257 -5.61 -9.05 -28.35
C SER A 257 -6.08 -8.71 -26.93
N MET A 258 -5.42 -9.28 -25.91
CA MET A 258 -5.76 -9.09 -24.51
C MET A 258 -4.72 -8.26 -23.77
N LEU A 259 -3.41 -8.53 -23.93
CA LEU A 259 -2.35 -7.84 -23.18
C LEU A 259 -1.96 -6.46 -23.75
N SER A 260 -2.47 -6.09 -24.91
CA SER A 260 -2.24 -4.77 -25.52
C SER A 260 -3.23 -3.69 -25.07
N LYS A 261 -4.25 -4.06 -24.28
CA LYS A 261 -5.30 -3.17 -23.78
C LYS A 261 -5.05 -2.82 -22.31
N ASP A 262 -5.51 -1.63 -21.90
CA ASP A 262 -5.51 -1.22 -20.49
C ASP A 262 -6.36 -2.19 -19.63
N PRO A 263 -5.80 -2.80 -18.56
CA PRO A 263 -6.53 -3.66 -17.63
C PRO A 263 -7.83 -3.06 -17.08
N GLU A 264 -7.90 -1.75 -16.88
CA GLU A 264 -9.09 -1.08 -16.36
C GLU A 264 -10.21 -0.94 -17.41
N ALA A 265 -9.85 -0.98 -18.69
CA ALA A 265 -10.79 -0.95 -19.81
C ALA A 265 -11.29 -2.35 -20.23
N MET A 266 -10.79 -3.42 -19.60
CA MET A 266 -11.19 -4.79 -19.91
C MET A 266 -12.51 -5.18 -19.26
N GLN A 267 -13.24 -6.09 -19.92
CA GLN A 267 -14.43 -6.71 -19.30
C GLN A 267 -14.00 -7.56 -18.09
N PRO A 268 -14.79 -7.59 -16.98
CA PRO A 268 -14.36 -8.21 -15.73
C PRO A 268 -13.88 -9.66 -15.85
N HIS A 269 -14.55 -10.48 -16.67
CA HIS A 269 -14.18 -11.87 -16.86
C HIS A 269 -12.90 -12.06 -17.71
N ILE A 270 -12.60 -11.14 -18.63
CA ILE A 270 -11.35 -11.16 -19.42
C ILE A 270 -10.19 -10.76 -18.53
N ARG A 271 -10.36 -9.73 -17.70
CA ARG A 271 -9.36 -9.32 -16.71
C ARG A 271 -9.05 -10.44 -15.72
N ALA A 272 -10.08 -11.06 -15.13
CA ALA A 272 -9.90 -12.19 -14.22
C ALA A 272 -9.19 -13.39 -14.89
N PHE A 273 -9.40 -13.60 -16.19
CA PHE A 273 -8.61 -14.56 -16.95
C PHE A 273 -7.15 -14.11 -17.10
N VAL A 274 -6.88 -12.87 -17.52
CA VAL A 274 -5.52 -12.33 -17.69
C VAL A 274 -4.71 -12.42 -16.39
N GLU A 275 -5.30 -12.06 -15.26
CA GLU A 275 -4.69 -12.14 -13.93
C GLU A 275 -4.29 -13.57 -13.54
N ARG A 276 -5.06 -14.59 -13.96
CA ARG A 276 -4.75 -16.01 -13.71
C ARG A 276 -3.78 -16.62 -14.73
N ALA A 277 -3.88 -16.16 -15.98
CA ALA A 277 -3.18 -16.74 -17.12
C ALA A 277 -1.76 -16.19 -17.30
N VAL A 278 -1.48 -14.99 -16.81
CA VAL A 278 -0.16 -14.37 -16.87
C VAL A 278 0.56 -14.62 -15.56
N VAL A 279 1.66 -15.37 -15.62
CA VAL A 279 2.59 -15.53 -14.49
C VAL A 279 3.89 -14.81 -14.79
N PHE A 280 4.40 -14.11 -13.80
CA PHE A 280 5.74 -13.54 -13.86
C PHE A 280 6.73 -14.61 -13.41
N ALA A 281 7.47 -15.20 -14.35
CA ALA A 281 8.52 -16.14 -14.04
C ALA A 281 9.89 -15.43 -14.02
N PRO A 282 10.86 -15.89 -13.21
CA PRO A 282 12.25 -15.45 -13.33
C PRO A 282 12.74 -15.64 -14.77
N CYS A 283 13.40 -14.62 -15.32
CA CYS A 283 13.94 -14.68 -16.67
C CYS A 283 14.97 -15.81 -16.77
N PRO A 284 14.86 -16.77 -17.70
CA PRO A 284 15.79 -17.90 -17.77
C PRO A 284 17.22 -17.51 -18.17
N GLU A 285 17.41 -16.35 -18.80
CA GLU A 285 18.73 -15.90 -19.26
C GLU A 285 19.54 -15.20 -18.15
N CYS A 286 18.84 -14.56 -17.22
CA CYS A 286 19.48 -13.88 -16.10
C CYS A 286 19.12 -14.47 -14.75
N GLU A 287 18.30 -15.51 -14.71
CA GLU A 287 17.80 -16.18 -13.50
C GLU A 287 17.21 -15.17 -12.49
N GLY A 288 16.54 -14.13 -12.97
CA GLY A 288 15.98 -13.07 -12.11
C GLY A 288 16.93 -11.91 -11.82
N THR A 289 18.24 -12.03 -12.04
CA THR A 289 19.26 -11.03 -11.65
C THR A 289 19.18 -9.70 -12.41
N ARG A 290 18.35 -9.61 -13.46
CA ARG A 290 18.17 -8.42 -14.33
C ARG A 290 19.40 -8.04 -15.18
N LEU A 291 20.54 -8.69 -14.93
CA LEU A 291 21.84 -8.30 -15.46
C LEU A 291 22.29 -9.20 -16.63
N THR A 292 23.27 -8.74 -17.41
CA THR A 292 23.96 -9.56 -18.41
C THR A 292 24.90 -10.57 -17.76
N GLU A 293 25.25 -11.64 -18.48
CA GLU A 293 26.27 -12.59 -18.06
C GLU A 293 27.62 -11.91 -17.81
N LEU A 294 27.98 -10.92 -18.66
CA LEU A 294 29.21 -10.13 -18.49
C LEU A 294 29.22 -9.37 -17.15
N ALA A 295 28.10 -8.79 -16.74
CA ALA A 295 28.00 -8.12 -15.44
C ALA A 295 28.09 -9.10 -14.26
N ARG A 296 27.58 -10.32 -14.42
CA ARG A 296 27.66 -11.39 -13.40
C ARG A 296 29.04 -12.04 -13.29
N SER A 297 29.86 -11.98 -14.34
CA SER A 297 31.20 -12.58 -14.32
C SER A 297 32.23 -11.74 -13.55
N ALA A 298 32.01 -10.44 -13.43
CA ALA A 298 32.86 -9.51 -12.67
C ALA A 298 32.57 -9.58 -11.16
N LYS A 299 33.60 -9.89 -10.36
CA LYS A 299 33.46 -10.23 -8.93
C LYS A 299 34.40 -9.43 -8.02
N ILE A 300 33.94 -9.16 -6.80
CA ILE A 300 34.74 -8.66 -5.68
C ILE A 300 34.66 -9.70 -4.56
N GLY A 301 35.80 -10.22 -4.09
CA GLY A 301 35.81 -11.24 -3.03
C GLY A 301 34.97 -12.49 -3.37
N GLY A 302 34.92 -12.87 -4.65
CA GLY A 302 34.16 -14.04 -5.13
C GLY A 302 32.68 -13.80 -5.43
N LEU A 303 32.13 -12.63 -5.08
CA LEU A 303 30.71 -12.27 -5.28
C LEU A 303 30.55 -11.26 -6.43
N SER A 304 29.55 -11.49 -7.29
CA SER A 304 29.13 -10.55 -8.33
C SER A 304 28.19 -9.49 -7.76
N ILE A 305 27.92 -8.43 -8.52
CA ILE A 305 26.96 -7.40 -8.09
C ILE A 305 25.54 -7.98 -7.93
N ALA A 306 25.21 -9.03 -8.70
CA ALA A 306 23.93 -9.74 -8.58
C ALA A 306 23.84 -10.46 -7.23
N ASP A 307 24.90 -11.16 -6.83
CA ASP A 307 24.97 -11.89 -5.55
C ASP A 307 24.84 -10.92 -4.36
N VAL A 308 25.54 -9.79 -4.44
CA VAL A 308 25.46 -8.74 -3.40
C VAL A 308 24.08 -8.09 -3.34
N SER A 309 23.40 -7.96 -4.49
CA SER A 309 22.08 -7.34 -4.54
C SER A 309 20.96 -8.27 -4.06
N SER A 310 21.14 -9.59 -4.17
CA SER A 310 20.14 -10.60 -3.81
C SER A 310 20.23 -11.09 -2.37
N MET A 311 21.40 -11.02 -1.73
CA MET A 311 21.54 -11.36 -0.31
C MET A 311 20.83 -10.34 0.60
N PRO A 312 20.46 -10.72 1.83
CA PRO A 312 19.90 -9.77 2.78
C PRO A 312 20.86 -8.60 3.04
N ILE A 313 20.33 -7.39 3.17
CA ILE A 313 21.11 -6.16 3.35
C ILE A 313 22.01 -6.24 4.60
N SER A 314 21.59 -6.95 5.63
CA SER A 314 22.41 -7.24 6.82
C SER A 314 23.68 -8.06 6.50
N GLU A 315 23.63 -8.94 5.50
CA GLU A 315 24.79 -9.66 4.99
C GLU A 315 25.63 -8.78 4.07
N ALA A 316 24.99 -8.00 3.20
CA ALA A 316 25.68 -7.04 2.35
C ALA A 316 26.46 -6.01 3.19
N ALA A 317 25.89 -5.51 4.29
CA ALA A 317 26.56 -4.62 5.24
C ALA A 317 27.81 -5.26 5.85
N ARG A 318 27.71 -6.52 6.30
CA ARG A 318 28.87 -7.29 6.82
C ARG A 318 29.93 -7.53 5.74
N TRP A 319 29.51 -7.82 4.52
CA TRP A 319 30.41 -8.00 3.39
C TRP A 319 31.17 -6.72 3.05
N VAL A 320 30.48 -5.57 2.94
CA VAL A 320 31.10 -4.26 2.72
C VAL A 320 32.05 -3.89 3.87
N ALA A 321 31.68 -4.18 5.11
CA ALA A 321 32.54 -3.94 6.28
C ALA A 321 33.83 -4.78 6.27
N GLY A 322 33.84 -5.92 5.58
CA GLY A 322 35.02 -6.75 5.37
C GLY A 322 35.95 -6.25 4.25
N LEU A 323 35.52 -5.28 3.44
CA LEU A 323 36.34 -4.71 2.38
C LEU A 323 37.20 -3.56 2.94
N SER A 324 38.51 -3.60 2.65
CA SER A 324 39.45 -2.56 3.06
C SER A 324 40.29 -2.13 1.86
N GLU A 325 39.79 -1.15 1.09
CA GLU A 325 40.47 -0.62 -0.09
C GLU A 325 40.69 0.89 0.01
N PRO A 326 41.94 1.37 0.21
CA PRO A 326 42.23 2.79 0.41
C PRO A 326 41.81 3.70 -0.75
N THR A 327 41.84 3.18 -1.99
CA THR A 327 41.52 3.94 -3.20
C THR A 327 40.05 4.34 -3.30
N VAL A 328 39.17 3.63 -2.60
CA VAL A 328 37.71 3.86 -2.58
C VAL A 328 37.17 4.05 -1.16
N ALA A 329 38.02 4.40 -0.20
CA ALA A 329 37.62 4.50 1.21
C ALA A 329 36.39 5.40 1.48
N PRO A 330 36.23 6.60 0.87
CA PRO A 330 35.03 7.40 1.06
C PRO A 330 33.75 6.74 0.52
N LEU A 331 33.87 5.98 -0.58
CA LEU A 331 32.76 5.23 -1.17
C LEU A 331 32.35 4.06 -0.27
N LEU A 332 33.32 3.31 0.26
CA LEU A 332 33.07 2.23 1.20
C LEU A 332 32.43 2.74 2.50
N ALA A 333 32.88 3.89 3.01
CA ALA A 333 32.29 4.53 4.19
C ALA A 333 30.82 4.90 3.93
N ALA A 334 30.53 5.59 2.82
CA ALA A 334 29.17 5.98 2.47
C ALA A 334 28.25 4.78 2.23
N LEU A 335 28.73 3.75 1.53
CA LEU A 335 27.96 2.53 1.29
C LEU A 335 27.71 1.76 2.59
N ARG A 336 28.71 1.69 3.48
CA ARG A 336 28.58 1.05 4.79
C ARG A 336 27.55 1.75 5.66
N GLU A 337 27.63 3.07 5.81
CA GLU A 337 26.67 3.87 6.57
C GLU A 337 25.24 3.71 6.02
N LEU A 338 25.10 3.67 4.69
CA LEU A 338 23.82 3.45 4.03
C LEU A 338 23.23 2.06 4.35
N LEU A 339 24.01 0.99 4.21
CA LEU A 339 23.55 -0.37 4.50
C LEU A 339 23.31 -0.60 6.00
N GLU A 340 24.12 0.00 6.88
CA GLU A 340 23.90 -0.01 8.33
C GLU A 340 22.59 0.70 8.69
N SER A 341 22.26 1.81 8.02
CA SER A 341 20.98 2.52 8.20
C SER A 341 19.77 1.62 7.91
N PHE A 342 19.84 0.75 6.89
CA PHE A 342 18.80 -0.24 6.62
C PHE A 342 18.66 -1.27 7.76
N VAL A 343 19.78 -1.73 8.31
CA VAL A 343 19.76 -2.70 9.43
C VAL A 343 19.19 -2.05 10.69
N GLU A 344 19.61 -0.81 10.99
CA GLU A 344 19.13 -0.03 12.14
C GLU A 344 17.62 0.20 12.10
N ILE A 345 17.05 0.45 10.92
CA ILE A 345 15.61 0.71 10.75
C ILE A 345 14.78 -0.59 10.56
N GLY A 346 15.40 -1.76 10.76
CA GLY A 346 14.73 -3.06 10.70
C GLY A 346 14.47 -3.60 9.29
N LEU A 347 15.10 -3.03 8.27
CA LEU A 347 15.01 -3.48 6.87
C LEU A 347 16.18 -4.39 6.44
N GLY A 348 17.01 -4.85 7.38
CA GLY A 348 18.18 -5.69 7.11
C GLY A 348 17.87 -7.06 6.48
N TYR A 349 16.60 -7.50 6.50
CA TYR A 349 16.14 -8.73 5.86
C TYR A 349 15.80 -8.55 4.37
N LEU A 350 15.62 -7.31 3.90
CA LEU A 350 15.37 -7.01 2.49
C LEU A 350 16.62 -7.30 1.65
N SER A 351 16.42 -7.51 0.36
CA SER A 351 17.48 -7.49 -0.64
C SER A 351 17.40 -6.20 -1.46
N LEU A 352 18.53 -5.76 -2.04
CA LEU A 352 18.60 -4.54 -2.85
C LEU A 352 17.93 -4.70 -4.23
N ASP A 353 17.78 -5.94 -4.70
CA ASP A 353 17.09 -6.29 -5.94
C ASP A 353 15.58 -6.53 -5.77
N ARG A 354 15.05 -6.50 -4.54
CA ARG A 354 13.61 -6.58 -4.27
C ARG A 354 12.90 -5.42 -4.97
N THR A 355 11.88 -5.76 -5.74
CA THR A 355 11.07 -4.79 -6.49
C THR A 355 10.37 -3.84 -5.53
N ALA A 356 10.45 -2.54 -5.79
CA ALA A 356 9.92 -1.52 -4.88
C ALA A 356 8.38 -1.58 -4.75
N ALA A 357 7.69 -2.04 -5.79
CA ALA A 357 6.24 -2.25 -5.79
C ALA A 357 5.78 -3.42 -4.90
N THR A 358 6.67 -4.31 -4.44
CA THR A 358 6.33 -5.43 -3.55
C THR A 358 6.61 -5.13 -2.08
N LEU A 359 7.04 -3.91 -1.76
CA LEU A 359 7.20 -3.45 -0.39
C LEU A 359 5.83 -3.13 0.21
N SER A 360 5.61 -3.55 1.45
CA SER A 360 4.50 -3.06 2.28
C SER A 360 4.61 -1.54 2.47
N GLY A 361 3.51 -0.88 2.87
CA GLY A 361 3.50 0.56 3.13
C GLY A 361 4.59 0.98 4.13
N GLY A 362 4.73 0.25 5.24
CA GLY A 362 5.77 0.48 6.24
C GLY A 362 7.20 0.17 5.76
N GLU A 363 7.41 -0.85 4.91
CA GLU A 363 8.71 -1.09 4.27
C GLU A 363 9.08 0.04 3.28
N ALA A 364 8.10 0.49 2.48
CA ALA A 364 8.28 1.56 1.50
C ALA A 364 8.61 2.89 2.19
N GLN A 365 7.88 3.25 3.25
CA GLN A 365 8.12 4.44 4.04
C GLN A 365 9.53 4.42 4.66
N ARG A 366 9.89 3.35 5.37
CA ARG A 366 11.23 3.18 5.96
C ARG A 366 12.35 3.22 4.91
N THR A 367 12.12 2.67 3.72
CA THR A 367 13.06 2.75 2.60
C THR A 367 13.24 4.20 2.11
N LYS A 368 12.17 5.00 2.02
CA LYS A 368 12.26 6.46 1.73
C LYS A 368 13.09 7.17 2.81
N MET A 369 12.93 6.80 4.07
CA MET A 369 13.66 7.42 5.19
C MET A 369 15.17 7.20 5.12
N VAL A 370 15.61 6.00 4.73
CA VAL A 370 17.06 5.69 4.58
C VAL A 370 17.75 6.66 3.62
N ARG A 371 17.07 7.06 2.54
CA ARG A 371 17.60 8.06 1.58
C ARG A 371 17.82 9.42 2.24
N HIS A 372 16.89 9.85 3.10
CA HIS A 372 16.95 11.16 3.75
C HIS A 372 17.95 11.21 4.90
N LEU A 373 18.09 10.10 5.63
CA LEU A 373 19.08 9.96 6.69
C LEU A 373 20.50 10.25 6.23
N ASN A 374 20.87 9.79 5.04
CA ASN A 374 22.23 9.96 4.51
C ASN A 374 22.37 11.22 3.63
N SER A 375 21.33 12.06 3.57
CA SER A 375 21.40 13.33 2.85
C SER A 375 22.11 14.40 3.69
N ALA A 376 22.76 15.35 3.00
CA ALA A 376 23.38 16.52 3.61
C ALA A 376 22.37 17.68 3.83
N LEU A 377 21.06 17.40 3.78
CA LEU A 377 20.02 18.41 3.89
C LEU A 377 19.87 18.89 5.34
N THR A 378 19.83 20.21 5.49
CA THR A 378 19.62 20.93 6.77
C THR A 378 18.61 22.04 6.55
N ASP A 379 17.87 22.45 7.58
CA ASP A 379 16.83 23.48 7.49
C ASP A 379 15.68 23.12 6.53
N VAL A 380 15.37 21.82 6.47
CA VAL A 380 14.24 21.24 5.72
C VAL A 380 13.15 20.81 6.70
N THR A 381 11.88 20.86 6.28
CA THR A 381 10.76 20.28 7.05
C THR A 381 10.47 18.87 6.55
N TYR A 382 10.66 17.86 7.39
CA TYR A 382 10.18 16.51 7.10
C TYR A 382 8.79 16.32 7.68
N ILE A 383 7.88 15.78 6.88
CA ILE A 383 6.49 15.57 7.25
C ILE A 383 6.17 14.08 7.13
N PHE A 384 5.72 13.47 8.23
CA PHE A 384 5.43 12.04 8.33
C PHE A 384 3.96 11.79 8.66
N ASP A 385 3.36 10.83 7.95
CA ASP A 385 2.00 10.36 8.18
C ASP A 385 2.07 8.99 8.87
N GLU A 386 1.60 8.92 10.12
CA GLU A 386 1.49 7.71 10.95
C GLU A 386 2.62 6.70 10.71
N PRO A 387 3.91 7.08 10.91
CA PRO A 387 5.02 6.27 10.46
C PRO A 387 5.21 4.98 11.28
N THR A 388 4.52 4.86 12.41
CA THR A 388 4.52 3.70 13.32
C THR A 388 3.40 2.71 13.04
N ALA A 389 2.44 3.05 12.16
CA ALA A 389 1.31 2.17 11.89
C ALA A 389 1.77 0.80 11.36
N GLY A 390 1.26 -0.27 11.97
CA GLY A 390 1.65 -1.65 11.64
C GLY A 390 3.08 -2.03 12.04
N LEU A 391 3.79 -1.20 12.82
CA LEU A 391 5.12 -1.56 13.34
C LEU A 391 5.03 -2.30 14.67
N HIS A 392 5.89 -3.31 14.80
CA HIS A 392 6.14 -3.94 16.09
C HIS A 392 6.79 -2.93 17.05
N PRO A 393 6.50 -2.96 18.38
CA PRO A 393 7.06 -2.00 19.35
C PRO A 393 8.60 -1.83 19.26
N HIS A 394 9.32 -2.93 19.05
CA HIS A 394 10.78 -2.91 18.81
C HIS A 394 11.19 -2.02 17.62
N ASP A 395 10.43 -2.05 16.52
CA ASP A 395 10.68 -1.24 15.33
C ASP A 395 10.23 0.22 15.53
N THR A 396 9.17 0.45 16.30
CA THR A 396 8.73 1.80 16.72
C THR A 396 9.86 2.54 17.43
N HIS A 397 10.57 1.87 18.35
CA HIS A 397 11.72 2.45 19.05
C HIS A 397 12.85 2.87 18.10
N ARG A 398 13.12 2.07 17.06
CA ARG A 398 14.15 2.35 16.04
C ARG A 398 13.76 3.57 15.20
N LEU A 399 12.51 3.61 14.76
CA LEU A 399 11.96 4.73 14.00
C LEU A 399 11.99 6.04 14.79
N ARG A 400 11.62 6.00 16.07
CA ARG A 400 11.71 7.15 16.98
C ARG A 400 13.12 7.72 17.04
N SER A 401 14.12 6.84 17.23
CA SER A 401 15.53 7.22 17.27
C SER A 401 15.99 7.88 15.96
N LEU A 402 15.43 7.43 14.84
CA LEU A 402 15.69 7.99 13.52
C LEU A 402 15.13 9.41 13.39
N LEU A 403 13.86 9.64 13.74
CA LEU A 403 13.24 10.95 13.68
C LEU A 403 14.00 11.97 14.54
N LEU A 404 14.46 11.55 15.71
CA LEU A 404 15.33 12.37 16.57
C LEU A 404 16.66 12.70 15.88
N ARG A 405 17.31 11.75 15.19
CA ARG A 405 18.53 12.03 14.40
C ARG A 405 18.27 13.02 13.25
N LEU A 406 17.13 12.92 12.56
CA LEU A 406 16.77 13.89 11.51
C LEU A 406 16.61 15.29 12.08
N ARG A 407 15.93 15.42 13.23
CA ARG A 407 15.81 16.67 13.97
C ARG A 407 17.19 17.21 14.38
N ASP A 408 18.04 16.37 14.96
CA ASP A 408 19.34 16.75 15.50
C ASP A 408 20.34 17.21 14.42
N LYS A 409 20.10 16.84 13.15
CA LYS A 409 20.79 17.42 11.97
C LYS A 409 20.38 18.87 11.66
N GLY A 410 19.47 19.46 12.42
CA GLY A 410 18.98 20.83 12.22
C GLY A 410 17.76 20.92 11.31
N ASN A 411 17.00 19.83 11.16
CA ASN A 411 15.75 19.81 10.40
C ASN A 411 14.53 19.93 11.32
N THR A 412 13.42 20.43 10.78
CA THR A 412 12.12 20.41 11.47
C THR A 412 11.41 19.10 11.12
N VAL A 413 10.89 18.39 12.12
CA VAL A 413 10.17 17.13 11.89
C VAL A 413 8.74 17.28 12.38
N LEU A 414 7.78 17.13 11.48
CA LEU A 414 6.35 17.12 11.78
C LEU A 414 5.85 15.69 11.60
N VAL A 415 5.22 15.12 12.62
CA VAL A 415 4.70 13.76 12.57
C VAL A 415 3.23 13.75 12.97
N VAL A 416 2.36 13.22 12.11
CA VAL A 416 0.97 12.90 12.49
C VAL A 416 0.97 11.55 13.17
N GLU A 417 0.50 11.49 14.42
CA GLU A 417 0.63 10.31 15.26
C GLU A 417 -0.44 10.12 16.34
N HIS A 418 -0.65 8.85 16.64
CA HIS A 418 -1.48 8.25 17.66
C HIS A 418 -0.68 7.35 18.63
N ASP A 419 0.51 6.85 18.27
CA ASP A 419 1.33 6.01 19.16
C ASP A 419 1.85 6.81 20.37
N PRO A 420 1.67 6.30 21.61
CA PRO A 420 2.14 6.98 22.80
C PRO A 420 3.65 7.17 22.83
N GLU A 421 4.45 6.20 22.40
CA GLU A 421 5.92 6.29 22.50
C GLU A 421 6.50 7.34 21.55
N MET A 422 5.88 7.50 20.38
CA MET A 422 6.25 8.55 19.43
C MET A 422 5.82 9.93 19.90
N ILE A 423 4.59 10.07 20.41
CA ILE A 423 4.08 11.32 20.98
C ILE A 423 4.96 11.74 22.17
N GLU A 424 5.35 10.79 23.03
CA GLU A 424 6.18 11.06 24.21
C GLU A 424 7.61 11.52 23.87
N ALA A 425 8.12 11.15 22.69
CA ALA A 425 9.43 11.59 22.22
C ALA A 425 9.43 12.97 21.57
N ALA A 426 8.25 13.54 21.29
CA ALA A 426 8.14 14.85 20.66
C ALA A 426 8.61 15.97 21.59
N ASP A 427 9.27 16.97 21.01
CA ASP A 427 9.63 18.20 21.72
C ASP A 427 8.41 19.11 21.91
N PHE A 428 7.46 19.03 20.99
CA PHE A 428 6.25 19.86 20.95
C PHE A 428 5.07 19.02 20.46
N VAL A 429 3.87 19.29 20.97
CA VAL A 429 2.65 18.60 20.56
C VAL A 429 1.58 19.60 20.18
N VAL A 430 0.88 19.30 19.10
CA VAL A 430 -0.36 19.96 18.67
C VAL A 430 -1.47 18.91 18.70
N ASP A 431 -2.44 19.11 19.57
CA ASP A 431 -3.62 18.24 19.65
C ASP A 431 -4.79 18.88 18.89
N LEU A 432 -5.48 18.06 18.08
CA LEU A 432 -6.63 18.47 17.28
C LEU A 432 -7.88 17.70 17.68
N GLY A 433 -9.01 18.39 17.81
CA GLY A 433 -10.28 17.79 18.19
C GLY A 433 -11.36 18.84 18.47
N PRO A 434 -12.24 18.60 19.47
CA PRO A 434 -12.31 17.43 20.35
C PRO A 434 -12.89 16.16 19.67
N GLY A 435 -13.56 16.31 18.53
CA GLY A 435 -14.16 15.20 17.78
C GLY A 435 -13.60 15.04 16.36
N ALA A 436 -14.31 14.26 15.56
CA ALA A 436 -14.02 14.00 14.15
C ALA A 436 -14.94 14.82 13.23
N GLY A 437 -14.53 15.03 11.97
CA GLY A 437 -15.37 15.69 10.97
C GLY A 437 -15.74 17.12 11.39
N GLN A 438 -17.03 17.48 11.36
CA GLN A 438 -17.49 18.82 11.76
C GLN A 438 -17.29 19.14 13.25
N ALA A 439 -17.18 18.11 14.10
CA ALA A 439 -16.88 18.27 15.53
C ALA A 439 -15.37 18.35 15.83
N GLY A 440 -14.53 18.25 14.80
CA GLY A 440 -13.08 18.39 14.87
C GLY A 440 -12.60 19.75 14.38
N GLY A 441 -11.41 19.78 13.81
CA GLY A 441 -10.88 20.95 13.11
C GLY A 441 -10.41 22.09 14.00
N ASN A 442 -10.42 21.92 15.32
CA ASN A 442 -9.92 22.90 16.27
C ASN A 442 -8.63 22.40 16.92
N VAL A 443 -7.70 23.30 17.19
CA VAL A 443 -6.53 23.00 18.01
C VAL A 443 -6.96 23.05 19.48
N THR A 444 -6.93 21.89 20.15
CA THR A 444 -7.34 21.74 21.55
C THR A 444 -6.21 21.98 22.52
N PHE A 445 -4.96 21.77 22.08
CA PHE A 445 -3.77 21.99 22.90
C PHE A 445 -2.53 22.25 22.02
N THR A 446 -1.65 23.13 22.51
CA THR A 446 -0.27 23.28 22.01
C THR A 446 0.69 23.41 23.18
N GLY A 447 1.82 22.70 23.13
CA GLY A 447 2.80 22.74 24.23
C GLY A 447 3.69 21.51 24.29
N THR A 448 4.24 21.25 25.47
CA THR A 448 5.08 20.08 25.73
C THR A 448 4.26 18.84 26.07
N VAL A 449 4.86 17.64 25.94
CA VAL A 449 4.23 16.37 26.35
C VAL A 449 3.83 16.37 27.83
N ALA A 450 4.64 16.98 28.70
CA ALA A 450 4.36 17.06 30.13
C ALA A 450 3.12 17.93 30.44
N GLU A 451 2.89 18.98 29.64
CA GLU A 451 1.69 19.81 29.73
C GLU A 451 0.48 19.10 29.12
N LEU A 452 0.65 18.36 28.01
CA LEU A 452 -0.42 17.55 27.41
C LEU A 452 -0.95 16.50 28.39
N ARG A 453 -0.07 15.80 29.14
CA ARG A 453 -0.49 14.82 30.16
C ARG A 453 -1.36 15.41 31.27
N ARG A 454 -1.31 16.73 31.47
CA ARG A 454 -2.11 17.44 32.48
C ARG A 454 -3.32 18.13 31.88
N SER A 455 -3.48 18.09 30.56
CA SER A 455 -4.61 18.70 29.87
C SER A 455 -5.85 17.79 30.01
N ASP A 456 -7.03 18.39 29.83
CA ASP A 456 -8.30 17.64 29.76
C ASP A 456 -8.65 17.26 28.31
N THR A 457 -7.67 17.26 27.41
CA THR A 457 -7.92 16.84 26.02
C THR A 457 -8.08 15.33 25.94
N VAL A 458 -8.70 14.86 24.84
CA VAL A 458 -8.91 13.42 24.62
C VAL A 458 -7.56 12.69 24.64
N THR A 459 -6.56 13.18 23.90
CA THR A 459 -5.23 12.58 23.93
C THR A 459 -4.57 12.69 25.30
N GLY A 460 -4.65 13.84 25.98
CA GLY A 460 -4.06 14.04 27.31
C GLY A 460 -4.53 13.01 28.33
N ARG A 461 -5.84 12.72 28.35
CA ARG A 461 -6.45 11.71 29.24
C ARG A 461 -5.99 10.30 28.93
N HIS A 462 -5.90 9.94 27.65
CA HIS A 462 -5.62 8.57 27.21
C HIS A 462 -4.12 8.27 27.01
N LEU A 463 -3.22 9.26 27.07
CA LEU A 463 -1.79 9.06 26.85
C LEU A 463 -1.14 8.12 27.89
N SER A 464 -1.71 8.12 29.10
CA SER A 464 -1.26 7.24 30.19
C SER A 464 -2.03 5.93 30.28
N ASP A 465 -2.99 5.69 29.37
CA ASP A 465 -3.75 4.45 29.37
C ASP A 465 -2.83 3.27 29.12
N ARG A 466 -3.03 2.21 29.89
CA ARG A 466 -2.34 0.94 29.76
C ARG A 466 -3.39 -0.17 29.77
N GLY A 467 -3.11 -1.22 29.02
CA GLY A 467 -3.90 -2.43 29.03
C GLY A 467 -3.53 -3.28 30.23
N HIS A 468 -4.50 -4.00 30.77
CA HIS A 468 -4.29 -5.00 31.79
C HIS A 468 -4.48 -6.39 31.20
N LEU A 469 -3.74 -7.36 31.74
CA LEU A 469 -4.00 -8.77 31.43
C LEU A 469 -5.38 -9.16 31.98
N LYS A 470 -6.10 -9.98 31.22
CA LYS A 470 -7.35 -10.60 31.70
C LYS A 470 -7.08 -11.48 32.91
N GLU A 471 -7.85 -11.31 33.98
CA GLU A 471 -7.80 -12.20 35.15
C GLU A 471 -8.26 -13.62 34.79
N GLN A 472 -9.25 -13.72 33.90
CA GLN A 472 -9.78 -14.98 33.39
C GLN A 472 -9.98 -14.87 31.88
N VAL A 473 -9.44 -15.84 31.14
CA VAL A 473 -9.64 -15.94 29.68
C VAL A 473 -10.80 -16.88 29.37
N ARG A 474 -11.44 -16.68 28.22
CA ARG A 474 -12.52 -17.56 27.75
C ARG A 474 -11.99 -18.98 27.46
N THR A 475 -12.84 -19.99 27.68
CA THR A 475 -12.48 -21.39 27.37
C THR A 475 -12.77 -21.69 25.89
N PRO A 476 -11.79 -22.19 25.11
CA PRO A 476 -12.02 -22.57 23.72
C PRO A 476 -13.13 -23.60 23.57
N THR A 477 -14.01 -23.42 22.57
CA THR A 477 -15.10 -24.35 22.24
C THR A 477 -14.65 -25.48 21.32
N GLY A 478 -13.46 -25.34 20.72
CA GLY A 478 -12.82 -26.30 19.83
C GLY A 478 -11.48 -25.76 19.34
N GLN A 479 -10.89 -26.44 18.35
CA GLN A 479 -9.64 -26.02 17.73
C GLN A 479 -9.69 -26.26 16.22
N LEU A 480 -9.08 -25.35 15.46
CA LEU A 480 -8.83 -25.49 14.03
C LEU A 480 -7.34 -25.75 13.82
N GLU A 481 -7.04 -26.92 13.27
CA GLU A 481 -5.65 -27.33 13.01
C GLU A 481 -5.10 -26.61 11.77
N LEU A 482 -3.99 -25.89 11.95
CA LEU A 482 -3.18 -25.33 10.87
C LEU A 482 -1.92 -26.19 10.78
N ARG A 483 -1.65 -26.77 9.61
CA ARG A 483 -0.63 -27.81 9.45
C ARG A 483 0.23 -27.57 8.21
N GLY A 484 1.52 -27.82 8.35
CA GLY A 484 2.50 -27.85 7.27
C GLY A 484 2.60 -26.56 6.49
N ALA A 485 2.39 -25.40 7.13
CA ALA A 485 2.42 -24.12 6.43
C ALA A 485 3.86 -23.78 5.98
N ASN A 486 4.04 -23.54 4.69
CA ASN A 486 5.34 -23.37 4.03
C ASN A 486 5.37 -22.19 3.04
N LEU A 487 4.34 -21.33 3.02
CA LEU A 487 4.30 -20.17 2.15
C LEU A 487 5.36 -19.14 2.55
N HIS A 488 6.07 -18.61 1.55
CA HIS A 488 7.13 -17.62 1.71
C HIS A 488 8.26 -18.04 2.65
N ASN A 489 8.32 -17.47 3.85
CA ASN A 489 9.37 -17.74 4.83
C ASN A 489 8.94 -18.69 5.95
N LEU A 490 7.70 -19.21 5.91
CA LEU A 490 7.21 -20.22 6.85
C LEU A 490 7.98 -21.54 6.71
N ARG A 491 8.24 -22.21 7.83
CA ARG A 491 9.08 -23.41 7.89
C ARG A 491 8.32 -24.61 8.45
N GLY A 492 7.37 -25.12 7.67
CA GLY A 492 6.54 -26.27 8.05
C GLY A 492 5.77 -26.03 9.35
N VAL A 493 5.13 -24.87 9.47
CA VAL A 493 4.50 -24.44 10.72
C VAL A 493 3.23 -25.26 10.97
N ASP A 494 3.20 -25.89 12.15
CA ASP A 494 2.04 -26.56 12.73
C ASP A 494 1.59 -25.78 13.96
N VAL A 495 0.34 -25.32 13.98
CA VAL A 495 -0.25 -24.60 15.13
C VAL A 495 -1.76 -24.80 15.18
N ASP A 496 -2.31 -24.86 16.39
CA ASP A 496 -3.75 -24.95 16.61
C ASP A 496 -4.33 -23.57 16.91
N LEU A 497 -5.38 -23.21 16.16
CA LEU A 497 -6.15 -21.99 16.39
C LEU A 497 -7.36 -22.33 17.28
N PRO A 498 -7.45 -21.81 18.51
CA PRO A 498 -8.60 -22.06 19.38
C PRO A 498 -9.86 -21.33 18.84
N LEU A 499 -11.00 -22.03 18.90
CA LEU A 499 -12.29 -21.53 18.43
C LEU A 499 -13.13 -20.95 19.58
N GLY A 500 -14.01 -20.00 19.25
CA GLY A 500 -14.92 -19.34 20.19
C GLY A 500 -14.24 -18.38 21.17
N VAL A 501 -13.04 -17.90 20.83
CA VAL A 501 -12.23 -16.99 21.65
C VAL A 501 -11.55 -15.93 20.78
N LEU A 502 -11.00 -14.89 21.42
CA LEU A 502 -10.15 -13.90 20.76
C LEU A 502 -8.69 -14.37 20.72
N THR A 503 -8.16 -14.63 19.53
CA THR A 503 -6.75 -15.03 19.33
C THR A 503 -5.95 -13.92 18.65
N ALA A 504 -4.82 -13.52 19.23
CA ALA A 504 -3.86 -12.61 18.61
C ALA A 504 -2.71 -13.38 17.93
N ILE A 505 -2.51 -13.18 16.64
CA ILE A 505 -1.32 -13.62 15.90
C ILE A 505 -0.33 -12.46 15.87
N THR A 506 0.83 -12.63 16.47
CA THR A 506 1.81 -11.56 16.69
C THR A 506 3.23 -11.96 16.26
N GLY A 507 4.20 -11.07 16.50
CA GLY A 507 5.59 -11.22 16.09
C GLY A 507 6.08 -10.13 15.15
N VAL A 508 7.39 -9.96 14.98
CA VAL A 508 8.01 -8.83 14.25
C VAL A 508 7.55 -8.69 12.78
N ALA A 509 7.72 -7.51 12.19
CA ALA A 509 7.40 -7.29 10.78
C ALA A 509 8.20 -8.26 9.89
N GLY A 510 7.53 -8.99 9.00
CA GLY A 510 8.16 -10.02 8.16
C GLY A 510 8.40 -11.38 8.85
N SER A 511 7.86 -11.62 10.05
CA SER A 511 7.99 -12.92 10.73
C SER A 511 7.19 -14.07 10.09
N GLY A 512 6.23 -13.77 9.21
CA GLY A 512 5.39 -14.75 8.51
C GLY A 512 3.90 -14.71 8.87
N LYS A 513 3.44 -13.73 9.67
CA LYS A 513 2.02 -13.60 10.10
C LYS A 513 1.02 -13.61 8.94
N SER A 514 1.18 -12.70 7.99
CA SER A 514 0.29 -12.60 6.83
C SER A 514 0.37 -13.85 5.95
N SER A 515 1.57 -14.44 5.79
CA SER A 515 1.74 -15.69 5.04
C SER A 515 1.00 -16.86 5.69
N LEU A 516 0.98 -16.93 7.03
CA LEU A 516 0.26 -17.99 7.75
C LEU A 516 -1.26 -17.84 7.55
N VAL A 517 -1.78 -16.62 7.68
CA VAL A 517 -3.21 -16.34 7.45
C VAL A 517 -3.60 -16.61 6.00
N GLU A 518 -2.80 -16.16 5.04
CA GLU A 518 -3.08 -16.34 3.61
C GLU A 518 -3.07 -17.82 3.21
N GLU A 519 -2.07 -18.59 3.62
CA GLU A 519 -1.96 -20.00 3.26
C GLU A 519 -3.00 -20.87 3.97
N GLN A 520 -3.20 -20.64 5.27
CA GLN A 520 -3.95 -21.56 6.11
C GLN A 520 -5.39 -21.13 6.37
N LEU A 521 -5.76 -19.86 6.24
CA LEU A 521 -7.10 -19.38 6.57
C LEU A 521 -7.85 -18.83 5.35
N ALA A 522 -7.16 -18.27 4.35
CA ALA A 522 -7.83 -17.69 3.19
C ALA A 522 -8.58 -18.74 2.36
N GLY A 523 -9.84 -18.45 2.05
CA GLY A 523 -10.69 -19.31 1.22
C GLY A 523 -11.26 -20.54 1.94
N ARG A 524 -11.05 -20.69 3.26
CA ARG A 524 -11.73 -21.72 4.06
C ARG A 524 -13.21 -21.34 4.30
N ASP A 525 -14.07 -22.34 4.31
CA ASP A 525 -15.50 -22.15 4.60
C ASP A 525 -15.70 -21.61 6.02
N GLY A 526 -16.59 -20.61 6.16
CA GLY A 526 -16.87 -19.94 7.44
C GLY A 526 -15.77 -18.97 7.90
N VAL A 527 -14.71 -18.75 7.11
CA VAL A 527 -13.67 -17.77 7.42
C VAL A 527 -13.86 -16.49 6.62
N THR A 528 -13.98 -15.36 7.32
CA THR A 528 -14.05 -14.03 6.73
C THR A 528 -12.80 -13.23 7.09
N ILE A 529 -11.96 -12.95 6.10
CA ILE A 529 -10.76 -12.12 6.26
C ILE A 529 -11.09 -10.66 5.95
N ILE A 530 -10.71 -9.77 6.86
CA ILE A 530 -10.93 -8.33 6.79
C ILE A 530 -9.59 -7.61 6.90
N ASP A 531 -9.03 -7.33 5.72
CA ASP A 531 -7.76 -6.65 5.52
C ASP A 531 -7.92 -5.14 5.24
N GLN A 532 -6.81 -4.41 5.18
CA GLN A 532 -6.78 -2.99 4.81
C GLN A 532 -6.67 -2.75 3.29
N SER A 533 -6.70 -3.82 2.48
CA SER A 533 -6.60 -3.69 1.03
C SER A 533 -7.64 -2.73 0.48
N ALA A 534 -7.26 -1.98 -0.56
CA ALA A 534 -8.14 -1.00 -1.19
C ALA A 534 -9.49 -1.64 -1.53
N LEU A 535 -10.57 -0.99 -1.12
CA LEU A 535 -11.91 -1.44 -1.46
C LEU A 535 -12.02 -1.48 -2.99
N ARG A 536 -12.38 -2.64 -3.55
CA ARG A 536 -12.59 -2.82 -4.99
C ARG A 536 -13.85 -2.09 -5.45
N VAL A 537 -13.80 -0.76 -5.45
CA VAL A 537 -14.96 0.10 -5.72
C VAL A 537 -14.53 1.31 -6.54
N SER A 538 -15.45 1.76 -7.38
CA SER A 538 -15.21 2.91 -8.25
C SER A 538 -15.03 4.19 -7.43
N ARG A 539 -14.43 5.23 -8.02
CA ARG A 539 -14.36 6.59 -7.43
C ARG A 539 -15.73 7.20 -7.06
N ARG A 540 -16.82 6.56 -7.48
CA ARG A 540 -18.22 6.96 -7.20
C ARG A 540 -18.81 6.28 -5.98
N SER A 541 -18.06 5.45 -5.30
CA SER A 541 -18.58 4.71 -4.15
C SER A 541 -18.51 5.55 -2.88
N SER A 542 -19.48 5.33 -2.00
CA SER A 542 -19.60 5.91 -0.66
C SER A 542 -20.02 4.85 0.35
N PRO A 543 -19.94 5.12 1.68
CA PRO A 543 -20.44 4.21 2.71
C PRO A 543 -21.87 3.74 2.44
N ALA A 544 -22.76 4.63 1.99
CA ALA A 544 -24.15 4.28 1.68
C ALA A 544 -24.29 3.29 0.53
N THR A 545 -23.47 3.42 -0.52
CA THR A 545 -23.50 2.49 -1.66
C THR A 545 -22.85 1.15 -1.32
N TYR A 546 -21.80 1.17 -0.51
CA TYR A 546 -21.01 -0.03 -0.19
C TYR A 546 -21.76 -0.96 0.77
N THR A 547 -22.48 -0.39 1.72
CA THR A 547 -23.29 -1.12 2.71
C THR A 547 -24.70 -1.47 2.21
N SER A 548 -25.01 -1.16 0.95
CA SER A 548 -26.36 -1.24 0.37
C SER A 548 -27.44 -0.42 1.10
N LEU A 549 -27.03 0.51 1.98
CA LEU A 549 -27.92 1.45 2.68
C LEU A 549 -28.72 2.33 1.71
N LEU A 550 -28.13 2.66 0.56
CA LEU A 550 -28.75 3.56 -0.41
C LEU A 550 -30.01 2.97 -1.06
N ASP A 551 -30.15 1.65 -1.14
CA ASP A 551 -31.29 1.00 -1.79
C ASP A 551 -32.63 1.26 -1.07
N PRO A 552 -32.78 0.98 0.24
CA PRO A 552 -34.00 1.33 0.96
C PRO A 552 -34.27 2.85 0.99
N VAL A 553 -33.22 3.68 1.03
CA VAL A 553 -33.34 5.15 0.99
C VAL A 553 -33.92 5.62 -0.35
N ARG A 554 -33.38 5.13 -1.47
CA ARG A 554 -33.87 5.46 -2.82
C ARG A 554 -35.32 5.02 -3.02
N SER A 555 -35.68 3.84 -2.51
CA SER A 555 -37.07 3.37 -2.55
C SER A 555 -38.01 4.26 -1.74
N ALA A 556 -37.57 4.77 -0.58
CA ALA A 556 -38.35 5.68 0.24
C ALA A 556 -38.56 7.04 -0.44
N PHE A 557 -37.50 7.65 -0.97
CA PHE A 557 -37.58 8.89 -1.74
C PHE A 557 -38.51 8.77 -2.96
N ALA A 558 -38.38 7.69 -3.72
CA ALA A 558 -39.24 7.38 -4.87
C ALA A 558 -40.72 7.29 -4.47
N LYS A 559 -41.02 6.59 -3.38
CA LYS A 559 -42.39 6.43 -2.87
C LYS A 559 -42.97 7.76 -2.38
N ALA A 560 -42.19 8.57 -1.68
CA ALA A 560 -42.66 9.86 -1.13
C ALA A 560 -42.95 10.89 -2.24
N ASN A 561 -42.19 10.86 -3.34
CA ASN A 561 -42.27 11.85 -4.41
C ASN A 561 -42.98 11.35 -5.68
N GLY A 562 -43.39 10.08 -5.74
CA GLY A 562 -44.08 9.51 -6.91
C GLY A 562 -43.20 9.37 -8.16
N VAL A 563 -41.88 9.24 -8.00
CA VAL A 563 -40.90 9.16 -9.09
C VAL A 563 -40.08 7.86 -9.04
N LYS A 564 -39.22 7.62 -10.04
CA LYS A 564 -38.41 6.38 -10.12
C LYS A 564 -37.24 6.40 -9.11
N PRO A 565 -36.91 5.27 -8.45
CA PRO A 565 -35.73 5.16 -7.59
C PRO A 565 -34.39 5.42 -8.30
N ALA A 566 -34.33 5.32 -9.63
CA ALA A 566 -33.13 5.58 -10.44
C ALA A 566 -32.69 7.07 -10.42
N LEU A 567 -33.62 8.00 -10.14
CA LEU A 567 -33.32 9.42 -9.98
C LEU A 567 -32.52 9.72 -8.70
N PHE A 568 -32.62 8.87 -7.69
CA PHE A 568 -31.93 9.07 -6.41
C PHE A 568 -30.58 8.34 -6.33
N SER A 569 -30.03 7.94 -7.48
CA SER A 569 -28.68 7.37 -7.57
C SER A 569 -27.79 8.19 -8.49
N ALA A 570 -26.67 8.67 -7.95
CA ALA A 570 -25.65 9.38 -8.71
C ALA A 570 -25.00 8.51 -9.81
N ASN A 571 -25.11 7.18 -9.70
CA ASN A 571 -24.60 6.23 -10.68
C ASN A 571 -25.58 5.93 -11.83
N SER A 572 -26.76 6.56 -11.83
CA SER A 572 -27.83 6.33 -12.81
C SER A 572 -28.46 7.64 -13.32
N GLU A 573 -29.78 7.67 -13.56
CA GLU A 573 -30.49 8.79 -14.21
C GLU A 573 -30.31 10.14 -13.49
N GLY A 574 -30.21 10.14 -12.17
CA GLY A 574 -30.08 11.36 -11.36
C GLY A 574 -28.68 11.97 -11.26
N GLY A 575 -27.65 11.28 -11.77
CA GLY A 575 -26.27 11.76 -11.69
C GLY A 575 -26.04 13.03 -12.52
N CYS A 576 -25.19 13.92 -12.00
CA CYS A 576 -24.72 15.10 -12.72
C CYS A 576 -24.10 14.69 -14.08
N PRO A 577 -24.48 15.33 -15.20
CA PRO A 577 -24.04 14.91 -16.53
C PRO A 577 -22.56 15.17 -16.80
N GLN A 578 -21.94 16.16 -16.15
CA GLN A 578 -20.53 16.52 -16.36
C GLN A 578 -19.59 15.53 -15.67
N CYS A 579 -19.74 15.34 -14.35
CA CYS A 579 -18.91 14.40 -13.59
C CYS A 579 -19.43 12.96 -13.60
N LYS A 580 -20.59 12.71 -14.23
CA LYS A 580 -21.27 11.39 -14.28
C LYS A 580 -21.46 10.79 -12.88
N GLY A 581 -21.80 11.64 -11.91
CA GLY A 581 -22.03 11.26 -10.52
C GLY A 581 -20.78 11.13 -9.64
N ALA A 582 -19.60 11.48 -10.13
CA ALA A 582 -18.37 11.43 -9.35
C ALA A 582 -18.21 12.62 -8.38
N GLY A 583 -18.85 13.76 -8.66
CA GLY A 583 -18.66 15.01 -7.90
C GLY A 583 -17.35 15.75 -8.24
N VAL A 584 -16.40 15.07 -8.87
CA VAL A 584 -15.09 15.61 -9.24
C VAL A 584 -14.78 15.36 -10.72
N VAL A 585 -13.86 16.14 -11.27
CA VAL A 585 -13.30 15.98 -12.61
C VAL A 585 -11.79 15.72 -12.45
N THR A 586 -11.30 14.62 -13.02
CA THR A 586 -9.87 14.30 -13.04
C THR A 586 -9.28 14.68 -14.39
N THR A 587 -8.28 15.55 -14.36
CA THR A 587 -7.50 15.93 -15.54
C THR A 587 -6.22 15.10 -15.56
N ASP A 588 -6.05 14.34 -16.63
CA ASP A 588 -4.81 13.62 -16.91
C ASP A 588 -3.77 14.59 -17.47
N LEU A 589 -2.59 14.62 -16.85
CA LEU A 589 -1.47 15.49 -17.20
C LEU A 589 -0.31 14.69 -17.84
N GLY A 590 -0.53 13.45 -18.25
CA GLY A 590 0.43 12.65 -19.00
C GLY A 590 1.58 12.11 -18.12
N MET A 591 2.75 12.74 -18.16
CA MET A 591 3.95 12.29 -17.43
C MET A 591 3.91 12.62 -15.92
N MET A 592 2.88 13.32 -15.45
CA MET A 592 2.72 13.77 -14.07
C MET A 592 1.49 13.16 -13.41
N ALA A 593 1.40 13.25 -12.08
CA ALA A 593 0.24 12.80 -11.33
C ALA A 593 -1.02 13.55 -11.79
N SER A 594 -2.10 12.82 -12.05
CA SER A 594 -3.39 13.38 -12.44
C SER A 594 -3.94 14.28 -11.32
N VAL A 595 -4.53 15.42 -11.67
CA VAL A 595 -5.14 16.34 -10.70
C VAL A 595 -6.65 16.15 -10.71
N THR A 596 -7.25 16.19 -9.51
CA THR A 596 -8.70 16.09 -9.35
C THR A 596 -9.23 17.40 -8.77
N SER A 597 -10.23 17.99 -9.42
CA SER A 597 -10.91 19.20 -8.95
C SER A 597 -12.41 18.95 -8.73
N PRO A 598 -13.09 19.70 -7.83
CA PRO A 598 -14.53 19.67 -7.71
C PRO A 598 -15.21 19.96 -9.05
N CYS A 599 -16.30 19.27 -9.35
CA CYS A 599 -17.05 19.49 -10.57
C CYS A 599 -17.76 20.84 -10.53
N GLU A 600 -17.44 21.73 -11.48
CA GLU A 600 -17.99 23.09 -11.53
C GLU A 600 -19.52 23.14 -11.71
N LEU A 601 -20.13 22.17 -12.40
CA LEU A 601 -21.58 22.17 -12.65
C LEU A 601 -22.41 21.77 -11.43
N CYS A 602 -21.95 20.78 -10.66
CA CYS A 602 -22.70 20.32 -9.48
C CYS A 602 -22.06 20.76 -8.17
N GLU A 603 -20.93 21.47 -8.22
CA GLU A 603 -20.18 21.91 -7.04
C GLU A 603 -19.88 20.76 -6.07
N GLY A 604 -19.58 19.57 -6.61
CA GLY A 604 -19.36 18.37 -5.80
C GLY A 604 -20.63 17.62 -5.36
N LYS A 605 -21.84 18.15 -5.56
CA LYS A 605 -23.11 17.55 -5.11
C LYS A 605 -23.49 16.25 -5.82
N ARG A 606 -22.82 15.88 -6.92
CA ARG A 606 -22.95 14.60 -7.67
C ARG A 606 -24.29 14.38 -8.39
N TYR A 607 -25.34 15.10 -8.04
CA TYR A 607 -26.69 14.99 -8.61
C TYR A 607 -27.02 16.14 -9.57
N ARG A 608 -28.08 15.96 -10.36
CA ARG A 608 -28.71 17.05 -11.12
C ARG A 608 -29.48 17.96 -10.16
N GLU A 609 -29.58 19.24 -10.50
CA GLU A 609 -30.29 20.24 -9.70
C GLU A 609 -31.76 19.86 -9.49
N GLU A 610 -32.45 19.40 -10.54
CA GLU A 610 -33.85 18.92 -10.48
C GLU A 610 -34.09 17.77 -9.49
N VAL A 611 -33.04 17.01 -9.12
CA VAL A 611 -33.18 15.93 -8.13
C VAL A 611 -33.22 16.48 -6.70
N LEU A 612 -32.66 17.67 -6.48
CA LEU A 612 -32.58 18.30 -5.16
C LEU A 612 -33.91 18.90 -4.70
N ASP A 613 -34.87 19.08 -5.61
CA ASP A 613 -36.23 19.54 -5.30
C ASP A 613 -37.06 18.47 -4.58
N TYR A 614 -36.70 17.20 -4.71
CA TYR A 614 -37.40 16.09 -4.07
C TYR A 614 -36.93 15.89 -2.63
N GLN A 615 -37.89 15.81 -1.71
CA GLN A 615 -37.61 15.69 -0.28
C GLN A 615 -38.16 14.40 0.32
N LEU A 616 -37.51 13.96 1.39
CA LEU A 616 -37.95 12.91 2.29
C LEU A 616 -37.66 13.40 3.70
N GLY A 617 -38.62 13.35 4.63
CA GLY A 617 -38.39 13.82 6.01
C GLY A 617 -37.87 15.26 6.13
N GLY A 618 -38.21 16.14 5.18
CA GLY A 618 -37.73 17.53 5.15
C GLY A 618 -36.29 17.72 4.62
N LYS A 619 -35.64 16.67 4.10
CA LYS A 619 -34.29 16.73 3.51
C LYS A 619 -34.27 16.20 2.08
N ASN A 620 -33.45 16.78 1.22
CA ASN A 620 -33.17 16.23 -0.11
C ASN A 620 -32.12 15.09 -0.05
N ILE A 621 -31.86 14.42 -1.18
CA ILE A 621 -30.96 13.26 -1.20
C ILE A 621 -29.51 13.60 -0.83
N VAL A 622 -29.02 14.79 -1.18
CA VAL A 622 -27.66 15.24 -0.84
C VAL A 622 -27.58 15.52 0.65
N GLU A 623 -28.55 16.23 1.22
CA GLU A 623 -28.63 16.49 2.66
C GLU A 623 -28.72 15.21 3.51
N VAL A 624 -29.41 14.18 3.01
CA VAL A 624 -29.42 12.85 3.67
C VAL A 624 -28.07 12.15 3.54
N LEU A 625 -27.38 12.28 2.42
CA LEU A 625 -26.05 11.73 2.22
C LEU A 625 -24.97 12.46 3.02
N ASP A 626 -25.20 13.73 3.35
CA ASP A 626 -24.30 14.55 4.18
C ASP A 626 -24.47 14.30 5.69
N LEU A 627 -25.53 13.58 6.11
CA LEU A 627 -25.66 13.15 7.50
C LEU A 627 -24.51 12.21 7.87
N THR A 628 -23.98 12.39 9.07
CA THR A 628 -23.10 11.40 9.69
C THR A 628 -23.86 10.10 9.96
N ALA A 629 -23.15 8.96 10.02
CA ALA A 629 -23.78 7.69 10.31
C ALA A 629 -24.52 7.69 11.67
N ALA A 630 -24.01 8.44 12.66
CA ALA A 630 -24.66 8.65 13.96
C ALA A 630 -25.98 9.43 13.83
N GLU A 631 -25.97 10.60 13.19
CA GLU A 631 -27.20 11.39 12.96
C GLU A 631 -28.22 10.62 12.11
N ALA A 632 -27.74 9.82 11.18
CA ALA A 632 -28.58 9.00 10.32
C ALA A 632 -29.31 7.88 11.07
N VAL A 633 -28.84 7.44 12.24
CA VAL A 633 -29.59 6.48 13.09
C VAL A 633 -30.92 7.08 13.51
N ASP A 634 -30.90 8.29 14.06
CA ASP A 634 -32.11 8.96 14.56
C ASP A 634 -33.03 9.35 13.41
N TYR A 635 -32.46 9.94 12.34
CA TYR A 635 -33.23 10.30 11.16
C TYR A 635 -33.93 9.11 10.49
N PHE A 636 -33.23 7.97 10.32
CA PHE A 636 -33.84 6.79 9.71
C PHE A 636 -34.79 6.04 10.64
N ALA A 637 -34.69 6.19 11.97
CA ALA A 637 -35.64 5.59 12.90
C ALA A 637 -37.07 6.07 12.62
N GLU A 638 -37.23 7.34 12.24
CA GLU A 638 -38.53 7.91 11.91
C GLU A 638 -38.91 7.72 10.44
N VAL A 639 -37.94 7.90 9.53
CA VAL A 639 -38.24 8.11 8.10
C VAL A 639 -38.03 6.85 7.24
N VAL A 640 -37.01 6.04 7.55
CA VAL A 640 -36.66 4.82 6.78
C VAL A 640 -36.22 3.69 7.73
N PRO A 641 -37.14 3.05 8.47
CA PRO A 641 -36.77 2.07 9.51
C PRO A 641 -35.87 0.91 9.04
N LYS A 642 -35.98 0.53 7.74
CA LYS A 642 -35.13 -0.50 7.13
C LYS A 642 -33.65 -0.13 7.03
N ALA A 643 -33.31 1.15 7.11
CA ALA A 643 -31.94 1.66 7.04
C ALA A 643 -31.23 1.64 8.41
N VAL A 644 -31.98 1.63 9.51
CA VAL A 644 -31.46 1.71 10.89
C VAL A 644 -30.47 0.61 11.25
N PRO A 645 -30.67 -0.67 10.90
CA PRO A 645 -29.71 -1.72 11.26
C PRO A 645 -28.33 -1.52 10.61
N VAL A 646 -28.27 -0.88 9.44
CA VAL A 646 -27.00 -0.62 8.75
C VAL A 646 -26.28 0.57 9.39
N THR A 647 -26.99 1.66 9.70
CA THR A 647 -26.38 2.82 10.37
C THR A 647 -25.94 2.49 11.79
N LYS A 648 -26.70 1.67 12.53
CA LYS A 648 -26.26 1.15 13.84
C LYS A 648 -24.97 0.34 13.74
N ARG A 649 -24.83 -0.53 12.73
CA ARG A 649 -23.58 -1.27 12.50
C ARG A 649 -22.41 -0.36 12.19
N LEU A 650 -22.60 0.68 11.39
CA LEU A 650 -21.56 1.71 11.14
C LEU A 650 -21.12 2.41 12.42
N VAL A 651 -22.07 2.79 13.28
CA VAL A 651 -21.76 3.39 14.60
C VAL A 651 -21.03 2.38 15.49
N GLN A 652 -21.48 1.12 15.52
CA GLN A 652 -20.91 0.05 16.33
C GLN A 652 -19.44 -0.24 15.98
N VAL A 653 -19.07 -0.15 14.71
CA VAL A 653 -17.67 -0.27 14.28
C VAL A 653 -16.86 1.02 14.44
N GLY A 654 -17.40 2.05 15.10
CA GLY A 654 -16.70 3.33 15.32
C GLY A 654 -16.68 4.28 14.13
N LEU A 655 -17.52 4.06 13.11
CA LEU A 655 -17.64 4.92 11.92
C LEU A 655 -18.80 5.91 12.01
N GLY A 656 -19.24 6.25 13.23
CA GLY A 656 -20.38 7.13 13.47
C GLY A 656 -20.23 8.53 12.87
N TYR A 657 -18.99 9.03 12.73
CA TYR A 657 -18.69 10.37 12.22
C TYR A 657 -18.65 10.46 10.69
N LEU A 658 -18.54 9.34 9.97
CA LEU A 658 -18.48 9.36 8.51
C LEU A 658 -19.82 9.77 7.93
N THR A 659 -19.81 10.64 6.91
CA THR A 659 -21.03 10.94 6.18
C THR A 659 -21.37 9.80 5.22
N LEU A 660 -22.66 9.56 5.01
CA LEU A 660 -23.15 8.46 4.17
C LEU A 660 -22.71 8.57 2.69
N GLY A 661 -22.53 9.81 2.21
CA GLY A 661 -22.13 10.19 0.87
C GLY A 661 -20.64 10.35 0.63
N GLN A 662 -19.82 10.30 1.70
CA GLN A 662 -18.38 10.54 1.63
C GLN A 662 -17.71 9.63 0.58
N PRO A 663 -16.87 10.16 -0.32
CA PRO A 663 -16.16 9.34 -1.28
C PRO A 663 -15.25 8.31 -0.59
N LEU A 664 -15.32 7.04 -0.97
CA LEU A 664 -14.49 6.00 -0.34
C LEU A 664 -12.98 6.22 -0.52
N SER A 665 -12.58 7.01 -1.52
CA SER A 665 -11.18 7.38 -1.76
C SER A 665 -10.61 8.26 -0.64
N THR A 666 -11.45 8.99 0.09
CA THR A 666 -11.00 9.85 1.21
C THR A 666 -10.92 9.09 2.53
N LEU A 667 -11.39 7.84 2.59
CA LEU A 667 -11.27 7.01 3.78
C LEU A 667 -9.84 6.49 3.94
N SER A 668 -9.35 6.52 5.18
CA SER A 668 -8.14 5.85 5.65
C SER A 668 -8.23 4.32 5.54
N GLY A 669 -7.08 3.63 5.67
CA GLY A 669 -7.02 2.17 5.67
C GLY A 669 -7.91 1.55 6.76
N GLY A 670 -7.80 2.05 8.00
CA GLY A 670 -8.60 1.58 9.13
C GLY A 670 -10.09 1.88 8.99
N GLU A 671 -10.49 3.00 8.38
CA GLU A 671 -11.91 3.27 8.07
C GLU A 671 -12.46 2.29 7.03
N ARG A 672 -11.68 1.99 5.98
CA ARG A 672 -12.08 1.00 4.96
C ARG A 672 -12.24 -0.39 5.56
N GLN A 673 -11.35 -0.78 6.45
CA GLN A 673 -11.41 -2.06 7.14
C GLN A 673 -12.65 -2.16 8.02
N ARG A 674 -12.92 -1.15 8.85
CA ARG A 674 -14.12 -1.09 9.70
C ARG A 674 -15.41 -1.07 8.86
N LEU A 675 -15.38 -0.45 7.69
CA LEU A 675 -16.50 -0.47 6.75
C LEU A 675 -16.75 -1.88 6.18
N LYS A 676 -15.71 -2.66 5.85
CA LYS A 676 -15.84 -4.08 5.48
C LYS A 676 -16.46 -4.88 6.62
N LEU A 677 -15.97 -4.66 7.85
CA LEU A 677 -16.49 -5.33 9.05
C LEU A 677 -17.99 -5.04 9.23
N ALA A 678 -18.42 -3.78 9.11
CA ALA A 678 -19.83 -3.40 9.25
C ALA A 678 -20.78 -4.15 8.30
N VAL A 679 -20.32 -4.52 7.11
CA VAL A 679 -21.11 -5.30 6.13
C VAL A 679 -21.27 -6.76 6.58
N GLN A 680 -20.25 -7.32 7.21
CA GLN A 680 -20.20 -8.72 7.63
C GLN A 680 -20.81 -8.95 9.03
N LEU A 681 -20.99 -7.89 9.83
CA LEU A 681 -21.66 -7.95 11.13
C LEU A 681 -23.11 -8.49 10.99
N GLY A 682 -23.42 -9.52 11.79
CA GLY A 682 -24.76 -10.10 11.93
C GLY A 682 -24.89 -11.59 11.61
N GLN A 683 -23.80 -12.28 11.27
CA GLN A 683 -23.74 -13.73 11.11
C GLN A 683 -23.11 -14.35 12.38
N SER A 684 -23.64 -15.50 12.84
CA SER A 684 -23.19 -16.18 14.06
C SER A 684 -22.54 -17.52 13.72
N GLY A 685 -21.37 -17.80 14.30
CA GLY A 685 -20.63 -19.05 14.09
C GLY A 685 -19.50 -18.95 13.06
N ASP A 686 -19.15 -17.75 12.61
CA ASP A 686 -18.06 -17.50 11.67
C ASP A 686 -16.72 -17.31 12.39
N ILE A 687 -15.63 -17.41 11.62
CA ILE A 687 -14.28 -17.05 12.02
C ILE A 687 -13.92 -15.73 11.34
N TYR A 688 -13.80 -14.66 12.11
CA TYR A 688 -13.35 -13.36 11.62
C TYR A 688 -11.84 -13.24 11.78
N VAL A 689 -11.13 -12.94 10.70
CA VAL A 689 -9.69 -12.63 10.73
C VAL A 689 -9.50 -11.16 10.40
N LEU A 690 -9.02 -10.37 11.36
CA LEU A 690 -8.79 -8.94 11.21
C LEU A 690 -7.29 -8.67 11.11
N ASP A 691 -6.85 -8.04 10.03
CA ASP A 691 -5.43 -7.71 9.81
C ASP A 691 -5.12 -6.29 10.31
N GLU A 692 -4.38 -6.17 11.41
CA GLU A 692 -4.00 -4.90 12.06
C GLU A 692 -5.19 -3.93 12.29
N PRO A 693 -6.27 -4.35 13.00
CA PRO A 693 -7.47 -3.52 13.19
C PRO A 693 -7.27 -2.24 14.00
N THR A 694 -6.11 -2.07 14.63
CA THR A 694 -5.73 -0.87 15.40
C THR A 694 -5.02 0.19 14.57
N SER A 695 -4.65 -0.13 13.32
CA SER A 695 -3.91 0.79 12.46
C SER A 695 -4.66 2.11 12.25
N GLY A 696 -4.00 3.23 12.54
CA GLY A 696 -4.55 4.58 12.44
C GLY A 696 -5.69 4.89 13.43
N LEU A 697 -5.86 4.08 14.49
CA LEU A 697 -6.80 4.39 15.57
C LEU A 697 -6.15 5.28 16.62
N HIS A 698 -6.94 6.25 17.11
CA HIS A 698 -6.54 7.04 18.26
C HIS A 698 -6.66 6.22 19.55
N LEU A 699 -5.90 6.58 20.59
CA LEU A 699 -5.87 5.91 21.89
C LEU A 699 -7.26 5.70 22.50
N ALA A 700 -8.13 6.70 22.38
CA ALA A 700 -9.51 6.65 22.84
C ALA A 700 -10.39 5.63 22.08
N ASP A 701 -10.05 5.33 20.82
CA ASP A 701 -10.83 4.44 19.95
C ASP A 701 -10.44 2.97 20.14
N VAL A 702 -9.24 2.69 20.67
CA VAL A 702 -8.78 1.32 20.96
C VAL A 702 -9.72 0.62 21.94
N ALA A 703 -10.18 1.29 22.99
CA ALA A 703 -11.12 0.70 23.95
C ALA A 703 -12.46 0.31 23.31
N GLN A 704 -12.95 1.11 22.35
CA GLN A 704 -14.17 0.80 21.59
C GLN A 704 -13.94 -0.42 20.69
N LEU A 705 -12.78 -0.51 20.04
CA LEU A 705 -12.40 -1.69 19.26
C LEU A 705 -12.36 -2.94 20.13
N LEU A 706 -11.72 -2.90 21.30
CA LEU A 706 -11.66 -4.06 22.21
C LEU A 706 -13.05 -4.53 22.62
N THR A 707 -13.96 -3.58 22.92
CA THR A 707 -15.36 -3.87 23.24
C THR A 707 -16.07 -4.55 22.06
N LEU A 708 -15.83 -4.08 20.83
CA LEU A 708 -16.36 -4.70 19.62
C LEU A 708 -15.85 -6.13 19.42
N LEU A 709 -14.56 -6.37 19.64
CA LEU A 709 -13.96 -7.71 19.52
C LEU A 709 -14.58 -8.68 20.54
N ASP A 710 -14.80 -8.23 21.78
CA ASP A 710 -15.47 -9.04 22.80
C ASP A 710 -16.91 -9.36 22.43
N GLN A 711 -17.68 -8.36 21.96
CA GLN A 711 -19.05 -8.58 21.53
C GLN A 711 -19.14 -9.60 20.39
N LEU A 712 -18.21 -9.55 19.42
CA LEU A 712 -18.15 -10.52 18.32
C LEU A 712 -17.96 -11.96 18.83
N VAL A 713 -17.09 -12.14 19.84
CA VAL A 713 -16.86 -13.45 20.46
C VAL A 713 -18.09 -13.88 21.27
N GLU A 714 -18.73 -12.96 22.00
CA GLU A 714 -19.94 -13.21 22.78
C GLU A 714 -21.15 -13.58 21.92
N ASP A 715 -21.22 -13.06 20.70
CA ASP A 715 -22.22 -13.44 19.69
C ASP A 715 -21.99 -14.85 19.12
N GLY A 716 -20.95 -15.56 19.60
CA GLY A 716 -20.65 -16.96 19.28
C GLY A 716 -19.64 -17.16 18.15
N ASN A 717 -18.90 -16.11 17.77
CA ASN A 717 -17.90 -16.17 16.71
C ASN A 717 -16.50 -16.46 17.24
N THR A 718 -15.60 -16.87 16.35
CA THR A 718 -14.16 -16.88 16.63
C THR A 718 -13.55 -15.62 16.04
N VAL A 719 -12.70 -14.92 16.79
CA VAL A 719 -12.04 -13.70 16.30
C VAL A 719 -10.54 -13.90 16.35
N VAL A 720 -9.89 -13.73 15.21
CA VAL A 720 -8.44 -13.78 15.05
C VAL A 720 -7.98 -12.39 14.65
N VAL A 721 -7.03 -11.82 15.39
CA VAL A 721 -6.44 -10.53 15.06
C VAL A 721 -4.96 -10.73 14.75
N VAL A 722 -4.51 -10.28 13.58
CA VAL A 722 -3.06 -10.18 13.31
C VAL A 722 -2.62 -8.84 13.86
N GLU A 723 -1.81 -8.85 14.92
CA GLU A 723 -1.53 -7.60 15.64
C GLU A 723 -0.18 -7.47 16.34
N HIS A 724 0.18 -6.21 16.55
CA HIS A 724 1.33 -5.65 17.22
C HIS A 724 0.98 -4.73 18.41
N HIS A 725 -0.24 -4.17 18.49
CA HIS A 725 -0.63 -3.29 19.59
C HIS A 725 -0.76 -4.08 20.90
N ARG A 726 0.07 -3.70 21.87
CA ARG A 726 0.20 -4.36 23.18
C ARG A 726 -1.13 -4.43 23.94
N GLY A 727 -1.98 -3.41 23.82
CA GLY A 727 -3.32 -3.42 24.42
C GLY A 727 -4.24 -4.52 23.86
N VAL A 728 -4.16 -4.82 22.56
CA VAL A 728 -4.95 -5.91 21.95
C VAL A 728 -4.37 -7.26 22.35
N ILE A 729 -3.04 -7.38 22.34
CA ILE A 729 -2.35 -8.62 22.73
C ILE A 729 -2.64 -8.94 24.21
N ALA A 730 -2.59 -7.95 25.11
CA ALA A 730 -2.93 -8.11 26.52
C ALA A 730 -4.39 -8.52 26.74
N HIS A 731 -5.30 -8.05 25.87
CA HIS A 731 -6.73 -8.31 25.93
C HIS A 731 -7.14 -9.63 25.27
N ALA A 732 -6.25 -10.28 24.51
CA ALA A 732 -6.55 -11.54 23.85
C ALA A 732 -6.79 -12.68 24.86
N ASP A 733 -7.56 -13.68 24.46
CA ASP A 733 -7.72 -14.91 25.24
C ASP A 733 -6.56 -15.89 24.95
N TRP A 734 -6.01 -15.81 23.74
CA TRP A 734 -4.89 -16.64 23.27
C TRP A 734 -3.93 -15.85 22.37
N VAL A 735 -2.64 -16.19 22.39
CA VAL A 735 -1.62 -15.58 21.54
C VAL A 735 -0.86 -16.66 20.78
N ILE A 736 -0.58 -16.40 19.50
CA ILE A 736 0.33 -17.18 18.64
C ILE A 736 1.41 -16.21 18.16
N ASP A 737 2.64 -16.37 18.65
CA ASP A 737 3.77 -15.49 18.33
C ASP A 737 4.66 -16.14 17.26
N LEU A 738 4.90 -15.42 16.16
CA LEU A 738 5.75 -15.86 15.06
C LEU A 738 7.10 -15.13 15.08
N GLY A 739 8.18 -15.88 14.95
CA GLY A 739 9.53 -15.33 15.03
C GLY A 739 10.61 -16.39 14.74
N PRO A 740 11.80 -16.28 15.35
CA PRO A 740 12.25 -15.22 16.28
C PRO A 740 12.58 -13.87 15.62
N GLY A 741 12.77 -13.83 14.30
CA GLY A 741 13.09 -12.63 13.54
C GLY A 741 12.20 -12.44 12.30
N ALA A 742 12.70 -11.65 11.34
CA ALA A 742 12.02 -11.35 10.08
C ALA A 742 12.64 -12.12 8.91
N GLY A 743 11.85 -12.34 7.84
CA GLY A 743 12.30 -12.97 6.62
C GLY A 743 12.88 -14.36 6.89
N LYS A 744 14.12 -14.60 6.47
CA LYS A 744 14.79 -15.89 6.67
C LYS A 744 14.94 -16.26 8.15
N ASP A 745 14.99 -15.31 9.09
CA ASP A 745 15.16 -15.61 10.51
C ASP A 745 13.82 -15.75 11.25
N GLY A 746 12.70 -15.63 10.52
CA GLY A 746 11.34 -15.86 11.00
C GLY A 746 10.77 -17.22 10.57
N GLY A 747 9.43 -17.29 10.55
CA GLY A 747 8.70 -18.42 9.99
C GLY A 747 8.53 -19.61 10.93
N LEU A 748 8.70 -19.40 12.25
CA LEU A 748 8.48 -20.39 13.31
C LEU A 748 7.51 -19.84 14.35
N VAL A 749 6.73 -20.72 14.98
CA VAL A 749 5.97 -20.36 16.18
C VAL A 749 6.92 -20.39 17.36
N VAL A 750 7.16 -19.21 17.96
CA VAL A 750 8.05 -19.05 19.12
C VAL A 750 7.31 -19.10 20.45
N PHE A 751 6.00 -18.86 20.43
CA PHE A 751 5.13 -19.02 21.60
C PHE A 751 3.67 -19.28 21.18
N THR A 752 2.95 -20.08 21.95
CA THR A 752 1.49 -20.22 21.85
C THR A 752 0.91 -20.43 23.25
N GLY A 753 -0.13 -19.66 23.60
CA GLY A 753 -0.71 -19.70 24.95
C GLY A 753 -1.43 -18.42 25.35
N PRO A 754 -1.99 -18.34 26.57
CA PRO A 754 -2.59 -17.12 27.09
C PRO A 754 -1.56 -15.99 27.28
N PRO A 755 -1.94 -14.70 27.15
CA PRO A 755 -1.02 -13.57 27.33
C PRO A 755 -0.30 -13.56 28.70
N ALA A 756 -0.98 -13.98 29.76
CA ALA A 756 -0.37 -14.04 31.10
C ALA A 756 0.79 -15.04 31.18
N GLN A 757 0.71 -16.14 30.44
CA GLN A 757 1.80 -17.10 30.34
C GLN A 757 2.96 -16.53 29.52
N MET A 758 2.68 -15.78 28.44
CA MET A 758 3.71 -15.10 27.66
C MET A 758 4.55 -14.16 28.53
N VAL A 759 3.88 -13.32 29.33
CA VAL A 759 4.56 -12.35 30.22
C VAL A 759 5.42 -13.05 31.28
N ALA A 760 4.99 -14.21 31.78
CA ALA A 760 5.68 -14.92 32.85
C ALA A 760 6.86 -15.78 32.35
N GLU A 761 6.73 -16.39 31.17
CA GLU A 761 7.59 -17.50 30.75
C GLU A 761 8.31 -17.28 29.40
N ALA A 762 7.80 -16.41 28.53
CA ALA A 762 8.28 -16.33 27.15
C ALA A 762 9.49 -15.40 27.02
N ASP A 763 10.61 -15.93 26.53
CA ASP A 763 11.76 -15.14 26.10
C ASP A 763 11.63 -14.75 24.61
N THR A 764 10.51 -14.10 24.26
CA THR A 764 10.27 -13.56 22.91
C THR A 764 10.26 -12.04 22.95
N LEU A 765 10.58 -11.39 21.82
CA LEU A 765 10.52 -9.91 21.72
C LEU A 765 9.13 -9.38 22.06
N THR A 766 8.09 -10.06 21.60
CA THR A 766 6.70 -9.73 21.94
C THR A 766 6.46 -9.86 23.43
N GLY A 767 6.89 -10.97 24.06
CA GLY A 767 6.73 -11.21 25.49
C GLY A 767 7.43 -10.16 26.35
N GLN A 768 8.66 -9.77 26.00
CA GLN A 768 9.43 -8.74 26.70
C GLN A 768 8.70 -7.38 26.67
N HIS A 769 8.25 -6.92 25.49
CA HIS A 769 7.53 -5.66 25.37
C HIS A 769 6.13 -5.69 25.98
N LEU A 770 5.45 -6.84 25.96
CA LEU A 770 4.17 -7.01 26.62
C LEU A 770 4.35 -6.95 28.14
N ALA A 771 5.39 -7.60 28.68
CA ALA A 771 5.72 -7.55 30.10
C ALA A 771 6.00 -6.12 30.57
N GLU A 772 6.82 -5.36 29.84
CA GLU A 772 7.09 -3.94 30.12
C GLU A 772 5.81 -3.09 30.12
N TYR A 773 4.88 -3.38 29.22
CA TYR A 773 3.64 -2.62 29.08
C TYR A 773 2.65 -2.86 30.21
N VAL A 774 2.59 -4.07 30.76
CA VAL A 774 1.65 -4.44 31.84
C VAL A 774 2.25 -4.36 33.25
N ALA A 775 3.55 -4.05 33.39
CA ALA A 775 4.28 -4.09 34.67
C ALA A 775 3.96 -2.97 35.67
N PHE A 776 3.06 -2.02 35.36
CA PHE A 776 2.79 -0.84 36.18
C PHE A 776 1.37 -0.80 36.75
#